data_AF-A0AAU7CKI8-F1
#
_entry.id   AF-A0AAU7CKI8-F1
#
_cell.length_a   1.000
_cell.length_b   1.000
_cell.length_c   1.000
_cell.angle_alpha   90.00
_cell.angle_beta   90.00
_cell.angle_gamma   90.00
#
_symmetry.space_group_name_H-M   'P 1'
#
loop_
_entity.id
_entity.type
_entity.pdbx_description
1 polymer ?
#
loop_
_entity_poly.entity_id
_entity_poly.type
_entity_poly.pdbx_seq_one_letter_code
_entity_poly.pdbx_strand_id
1 'polypeptide(L)'
;MYLRTLCERELYLSLFSNNPSALEKAGIPVPLKSRPGVQLITASGREFEYEQFNVLCSALPSNVFAKNSGTAPVDLSEALSTITAPTLILQPQIEPEHFRDLALTNIGVAKDDLKYIPKMSGLRPDVIFADVRRDNECEIMPNGTRRQLADDDKRMALSVIDLKNITEANASYSAEVCLYAIFVANWLHNEGKTFLGKYFVSERIYLWRHIEMPNFTKILSTKEGGNHANRLKALRQDLDDGSVPFLIYMPSVRKFFCEDLPRVVRLGDSEGWNAVPYHVNPRCSSCDWLGNRVWLSDDDRKHFDAHKDNYCTPAAEKSDHLSKMASLTKGASGVLFTGGHQKVASLVGIKAEAPVLRKHSLLKQDRGQISHRAESISTGKVTVDGVSKVGGLAKWLGAEFDIIVNFDSGSGFLTGIAIRGTLFSPYGSKFPATEGKESSSVKPLGEDAFVINKDTAVAEWAAILSFIERLADWIEEGGKQFTANGFGTLHTQICFWEVRQYEELCNAFGRHLLDILDLQNRYQRALAWLFPPDELLEKTDHLCPNIVFIRDIISGSVRLPQFFATTLLGTAEHYHHARLQPRKVDNYYFEPLGDAIPRERIFEIWKSTTGTVRIFGKTRPINEAITRYGNVLQAHAWALGSVTARLRIDLKAAISGNAPELSMTIPSGMTGVAYDSKLWDRWSQVSAAVAKTEALGSFIARAESLEAAYKAIVLTRLIKDHGNNTFEFAVSEDSSEAKIEEGDSCTVGIVSWPGFPLANGKSLNLELEPNLSFIPMHKVIAAYINSFDRVKKRLIVTLSAKWHGVDAQFNAVMSNGVLPIGTEPIYLLEGLPFDDSKTVTAILKTIGTPRCSIAAPEALTAMGTSAAKRIPKGTDPDTPVAELLWQANKLAAKVLRTNQDVEAIVTFAKTANKHPLNPSQIDAVRSCAKHHLTIVWGPPGTGKTDTLVAFVHSVIRQKKAKKILIAGPNYRTVEELSERLVKNLEDDAAAACDYYCLYSKSREPKPLKTHAEHLNLKSQKQNERSSPKSG
;
A
#
# COMPACT_ATOMS: atom_id res chain seq x y z
N MET A 1 8.98 13.17 -16.81
CA MET A 1 8.80 11.73 -17.14
C MET A 1 9.84 10.84 -16.46
N TYR A 2 11.13 11.15 -16.57
CA TYR A 2 12.23 10.38 -15.97
C TYR A 2 12.03 9.95 -14.50
N LEU A 3 11.67 10.85 -13.58
CA LEU A 3 11.51 10.49 -12.15
C LEU A 3 10.42 9.43 -11.89
N ARG A 4 9.50 9.23 -12.84
CA ARG A 4 8.46 8.17 -12.78
C ARG A 4 8.96 6.85 -13.37
N THR A 5 9.70 6.91 -14.47
CA THR A 5 10.10 5.74 -15.28
C THR A 5 11.49 5.20 -14.90
N LEU A 6 12.37 6.07 -14.40
CA LEU A 6 13.81 5.86 -14.21
C LEU A 6 14.49 5.28 -15.46
N CYS A 7 13.97 5.64 -16.64
CA CYS A 7 14.44 5.18 -17.93
C CYS A 7 15.53 6.13 -18.44
N GLU A 8 16.76 5.62 -18.53
CA GLU A 8 17.93 6.43 -18.90
C GLU A 8 17.93 6.77 -20.38
N ARG A 9 17.54 5.80 -21.23
CA ARG A 9 17.40 6.05 -22.67
C ARG A 9 16.34 7.11 -22.97
N GLU A 10 15.20 7.07 -22.28
CA GLU A 10 14.17 8.10 -22.43
C GLU A 10 14.66 9.47 -21.94
N LEU A 11 15.37 9.52 -20.81
CA LEU A 11 16.00 10.76 -20.34
C LEU A 11 16.92 11.33 -21.42
N TYR A 12 17.88 10.55 -21.93
CA TYR A 12 18.81 11.02 -22.95
C TYR A 12 18.09 11.53 -24.20
N LEU A 13 17.17 10.74 -24.77
CA LEU A 13 16.48 11.09 -26.01
C LEU A 13 15.54 12.31 -25.83
N SER A 14 14.92 12.47 -24.66
CA SER A 14 14.03 13.59 -24.37
C SER A 14 14.74 14.95 -24.28
N LEU A 15 16.04 14.99 -23.98
CA LEU A 15 16.81 16.24 -23.98
C LEU A 15 16.90 16.88 -25.37
N PHE A 16 16.69 16.10 -26.43
CA PHE A 16 16.83 16.53 -27.83
C PHE A 16 15.49 16.51 -28.60
N SER A 17 14.37 16.14 -27.95
CA SER A 17 13.08 15.88 -28.62
C SER A 17 12.42 17.09 -29.27
N ASN A 18 12.90 18.30 -28.98
CA ASN A 18 12.31 19.55 -29.46
C ASN A 18 12.71 19.90 -30.90
N ASN A 19 13.63 19.14 -31.51
CA ASN A 19 14.04 19.34 -32.90
C ASN A 19 14.17 17.99 -33.67
N PRO A 20 13.04 17.35 -34.05
CA PRO A 20 13.04 16.04 -34.70
C PRO A 20 13.88 15.97 -35.98
N SER A 21 13.94 17.05 -36.75
CA SER A 21 14.73 17.11 -37.98
C SER A 21 16.24 17.17 -37.72
N ALA A 22 16.68 17.72 -36.58
CA ALA A 22 18.07 17.61 -36.14
C ALA A 22 18.39 16.19 -35.64
N LEU A 23 17.45 15.54 -34.93
CA LEU A 23 17.61 14.16 -34.48
C LEU A 23 17.81 13.20 -35.65
N GLU A 24 16.95 13.30 -36.67
CA GLU A 24 17.01 12.44 -37.86
C GLU A 24 18.35 12.59 -38.59
N LYS A 25 18.83 13.84 -38.77
CA LYS A 25 20.16 14.11 -39.36
C LYS A 25 21.32 13.55 -38.53
N ALA A 26 21.16 13.47 -37.20
CA ALA A 26 22.16 12.93 -36.29
C ALA A 26 22.07 11.40 -36.13
N GLY A 27 21.14 10.72 -36.81
CA GLY A 27 20.92 9.28 -36.64
C GLY A 27 20.36 8.92 -35.25
N ILE A 28 19.73 9.87 -34.57
CA ILE A 28 19.10 9.68 -33.27
C ILE A 28 17.59 9.39 -33.49
N PRO A 29 16.99 8.44 -32.76
CA PRO A 29 15.57 8.10 -32.91
C PRO A 29 14.66 9.31 -32.68
N VAL A 30 13.79 9.60 -33.65
CA VAL A 30 12.76 10.63 -33.52
C VAL A 30 11.62 10.14 -32.62
N PRO A 31 10.96 11.03 -31.87
CA PRO A 31 9.80 10.64 -31.05
C PRO A 31 8.57 10.32 -31.91
N LEU A 32 7.91 9.17 -31.67
CA LEU A 32 6.69 8.76 -32.37
C LEU A 32 5.44 9.24 -31.62
N LYS A 33 5.03 10.50 -31.84
CA LYS A 33 3.92 11.18 -31.12
C LYS A 33 2.51 10.78 -31.59
N SER A 34 2.32 9.52 -31.98
CA SER A 34 1.16 9.10 -32.75
C SER A 34 -0.02 8.59 -31.92
N ARG A 35 0.14 8.46 -30.59
CA ARG A 35 -0.89 7.89 -29.70
C ARG A 35 -2.16 8.77 -29.82
N PRO A 36 -3.28 8.25 -30.37
CA PRO A 36 -4.44 9.08 -30.65
C PRO A 36 -4.99 9.69 -29.36
N GLY A 37 -5.47 10.93 -29.40
CA GLY A 37 -6.18 11.56 -28.27
C GLY A 37 -5.32 12.05 -27.10
N VAL A 38 -4.01 11.78 -27.06
CA VAL A 38 -3.12 12.23 -25.95
C VAL A 38 -3.14 13.74 -25.76
N GLN A 39 -3.25 14.50 -26.86
CA GLN A 39 -3.31 15.96 -26.83
C GLN A 39 -4.50 16.50 -26.02
N LEU A 40 -5.60 15.74 -25.91
CA LEU A 40 -6.77 16.12 -25.10
C LEU A 40 -6.44 16.11 -23.61
N ILE A 41 -5.59 15.19 -23.16
CA ILE A 41 -5.15 15.12 -21.77
C ILE A 41 -4.26 16.33 -21.45
N THR A 42 -3.29 16.64 -22.32
CA THR A 42 -2.42 17.82 -22.15
C THR A 42 -3.21 19.13 -22.17
N ALA A 43 -4.18 19.26 -23.09
CA ALA A 43 -5.05 20.42 -23.18
C ALA A 43 -5.91 20.59 -21.92
N SER A 44 -6.50 19.50 -21.42
CA SER A 44 -7.32 19.51 -20.21
C SER A 44 -6.53 19.90 -18.95
N GLY A 45 -5.24 19.60 -18.88
CA GLY A 45 -4.38 20.06 -17.78
C GLY A 45 -4.18 21.59 -17.81
N ARG A 46 -3.94 22.16 -18.99
CA ARG A 46 -3.77 23.62 -19.16
C ARG A 46 -5.08 24.38 -18.95
N GLU A 47 -6.19 23.84 -19.44
CA GLU A 47 -7.52 24.43 -19.20
C GLU A 47 -7.82 24.49 -17.70
N PHE A 48 -7.51 23.42 -16.97
CA PHE A 48 -7.63 23.38 -15.51
C PHE A 48 -6.81 24.47 -14.82
N GLU A 49 -5.52 24.63 -15.16
CA GLU A 49 -4.67 25.70 -14.60
C GLU A 49 -5.32 27.08 -14.80
N TYR A 50 -5.79 27.36 -16.02
CA TYR A 50 -6.40 28.64 -16.36
C TYR A 50 -7.75 28.87 -15.65
N GLU A 51 -8.56 27.83 -15.47
CA GLU A 51 -9.78 27.89 -14.67
C GLU A 51 -9.47 28.27 -13.22
N GLN A 52 -8.46 27.63 -12.61
CA GLN A 52 -8.04 27.95 -11.24
C GLN A 52 -7.50 29.39 -11.13
N PHE A 53 -6.73 29.86 -12.13
CA PHE A 53 -6.27 31.25 -12.16
C PHE A 53 -7.43 32.25 -12.23
N ASN A 54 -8.46 31.96 -13.03
CA ASN A 54 -9.67 32.80 -13.10
C ASN A 54 -10.45 32.79 -11.78
N VAL A 55 -10.54 31.64 -11.11
CA VAL A 55 -11.15 31.54 -9.77
C VAL A 55 -10.38 32.39 -8.77
N LEU A 56 -9.04 32.32 -8.75
CA LEU A 56 -8.22 33.14 -7.86
C LEU A 56 -8.38 34.63 -8.15
N CYS A 57 -8.31 35.04 -9.41
CA CYS A 57 -8.46 36.45 -9.82
C CYS A 57 -9.83 37.02 -9.44
N SER A 58 -10.90 36.22 -9.52
CA SER A 58 -12.27 36.65 -9.19
C SER A 58 -12.57 36.59 -7.69
N ALA A 59 -12.09 35.57 -6.98
CA ALA A 59 -12.37 35.36 -5.56
C ALA A 59 -11.45 36.17 -4.64
N LEU A 60 -10.24 36.51 -5.07
CA LEU A 60 -9.21 37.20 -4.28
C LEU A 60 -8.56 38.37 -5.05
N PRO A 61 -9.33 39.31 -5.64
CA PRO A 61 -8.80 40.32 -6.56
C PRO A 61 -7.73 41.23 -5.96
N SER A 62 -7.77 41.48 -4.64
CA SER A 62 -6.76 42.30 -3.94
C SER A 62 -5.52 41.52 -3.47
N ASN A 63 -5.51 40.19 -3.65
CA ASN A 63 -4.43 39.29 -3.21
C ASN A 63 -3.84 38.49 -4.38
N VAL A 64 -4.04 38.93 -5.63
CA VAL A 64 -3.51 38.26 -6.82
C VAL A 64 -2.73 39.26 -7.68
N PHE A 65 -1.51 38.87 -8.06
CA PHE A 65 -0.69 39.58 -9.05
C PHE A 65 -0.58 38.71 -10.30
N ALA A 66 -1.15 39.17 -11.42
CA ALA A 66 -1.20 38.39 -12.65
C ALA A 66 -1.24 39.27 -13.90
N LYS A 67 -0.70 38.79 -15.01
CA LYS A 67 -0.88 39.35 -16.37
C LYS A 67 -1.86 38.48 -17.16
N ASN A 68 -2.78 39.11 -17.89
CA ASN A 68 -3.85 38.43 -18.66
C ASN A 68 -4.58 37.33 -17.87
N SER A 69 -5.04 37.67 -16.65
CA SER A 69 -5.72 36.73 -15.74
C SER A 69 -4.92 35.44 -15.44
N GLY A 70 -3.59 35.54 -15.43
CA GLY A 70 -2.70 34.41 -15.12
C GLY A 70 -2.30 33.58 -16.34
N THR A 71 -2.68 33.96 -17.56
CA THR A 71 -2.29 33.23 -18.79
C THR A 71 -0.96 33.71 -19.39
N ALA A 72 -0.45 34.86 -18.95
CA ALA A 72 0.83 35.41 -19.38
C ALA A 72 1.85 35.41 -18.25
N PRO A 73 3.14 35.16 -18.55
CA PRO A 73 4.19 35.14 -17.53
C PRO A 73 4.38 36.51 -16.88
N VAL A 74 4.79 36.47 -15.61
CA VAL A 74 5.13 37.64 -14.80
C VAL A 74 6.61 37.59 -14.44
N ASP A 75 7.33 38.70 -14.57
CA ASP A 75 8.69 38.79 -14.04
C ASP A 75 8.65 38.82 -12.50
N LEU A 76 9.40 37.92 -11.86
CA LEU A 76 9.34 37.78 -10.40
C LEU A 76 9.87 39.03 -9.66
N SER A 77 10.86 39.72 -10.21
CA SER A 77 11.40 40.96 -9.61
C SER A 77 10.37 42.09 -9.66
N GLU A 78 9.68 42.24 -10.80
CA GLU A 78 8.57 43.17 -10.99
C GLU A 78 7.48 42.94 -9.92
N ALA A 79 7.05 41.69 -9.75
CA ALA A 79 6.03 41.34 -8.76
C ALA A 79 6.48 41.63 -7.31
N LEU A 80 7.66 41.14 -6.89
CA LEU A 80 8.14 41.30 -5.51
C LEU A 80 8.41 42.77 -5.11
N SER A 81 8.64 43.64 -6.09
CA SER A 81 8.86 45.08 -5.85
C SER A 81 7.58 45.84 -5.47
N THR A 82 6.41 45.31 -5.82
CA THR A 82 5.11 46.03 -5.71
C THR A 82 4.22 45.50 -4.59
N ILE A 83 4.35 44.23 -4.20
CA ILE A 83 3.47 43.61 -3.21
C ILE A 83 3.77 44.07 -1.78
N THR A 84 2.70 44.22 -0.97
CA THR A 84 2.78 44.67 0.43
C THR A 84 1.88 43.89 1.39
N ALA A 85 1.01 43.04 0.86
CA ALA A 85 0.10 42.16 1.59
C ALA A 85 0.28 40.72 1.08
N PRO A 86 -0.33 39.70 1.73
CA PRO A 86 -0.31 38.36 1.18
C PRO A 86 -0.82 38.33 -0.26
N THR A 87 0.01 37.85 -1.20
CA THR A 87 -0.28 37.92 -2.63
C THR A 87 0.13 36.63 -3.34
N LEU A 88 -0.78 36.11 -4.16
CA LEU A 88 -0.57 35.01 -5.09
C LEU A 88 -0.04 35.59 -6.40
N ILE A 89 1.20 35.30 -6.76
CA ILE A 89 1.82 35.69 -8.02
C ILE A 89 1.58 34.54 -9.00
N LEU A 90 0.82 34.78 -10.07
CA LEU A 90 0.48 33.75 -11.07
C LEU A 90 1.51 33.74 -12.21
N GLN A 91 1.95 32.54 -12.61
CA GLN A 91 2.95 32.31 -13.66
C GLN A 91 4.25 33.15 -13.50
N PRO A 92 4.85 33.27 -12.30
CA PRO A 92 6.13 33.95 -12.14
C PRO A 92 7.21 33.24 -12.97
N GLN A 93 8.05 33.99 -13.66
CA GLN A 93 9.13 33.47 -14.48
C GLN A 93 10.47 33.99 -13.99
N ILE A 94 11.46 33.10 -13.94
CA ILE A 94 12.88 33.42 -13.72
C ILE A 94 13.72 32.78 -14.83
N GLU A 95 14.88 33.38 -15.13
CA GLU A 95 15.79 32.88 -16.17
C GLU A 95 16.98 32.14 -15.53
N PRO A 96 16.92 30.79 -15.44
CA PRO A 96 17.91 30.04 -14.67
C PRO A 96 19.31 30.02 -15.29
N GLU A 97 19.47 30.21 -16.61
CA GLU A 97 20.77 30.10 -17.27
C GLU A 97 21.83 31.03 -16.66
N HIS A 98 21.45 32.25 -16.26
CA HIS A 98 22.36 33.25 -15.71
C HIS A 98 23.01 32.84 -14.38
N PHE A 99 22.34 31.98 -13.61
CA PHE A 99 22.81 31.50 -12.31
C PHE A 99 22.87 29.98 -12.21
N ARG A 100 22.77 29.29 -13.36
CA ARG A 100 22.70 27.83 -13.48
C ARG A 100 23.89 27.14 -12.80
N ASP A 101 25.12 27.52 -13.17
CA ASP A 101 26.32 26.88 -12.62
C ASP A 101 26.45 27.09 -11.10
N LEU A 102 26.08 28.27 -10.60
CA LEU A 102 26.06 28.57 -9.17
C LEU A 102 25.02 27.71 -8.45
N ALA A 103 23.79 27.64 -8.97
CA ALA A 103 22.71 26.84 -8.39
C ALA A 103 23.05 25.34 -8.35
N LEU A 104 23.57 24.81 -9.45
CA LEU A 104 23.99 23.41 -9.56
C LEU A 104 25.16 23.10 -8.62
N THR A 105 26.14 24.00 -8.52
CA THR A 105 27.25 23.85 -7.56
C THR A 105 26.75 23.86 -6.12
N ASN A 106 25.81 24.75 -5.77
CA ASN A 106 25.25 24.83 -4.41
C ASN A 106 24.55 23.54 -3.97
N ILE A 107 23.85 22.85 -4.88
CA ILE A 107 23.17 21.58 -4.58
C ILE A 107 24.11 20.35 -4.61
N GLY A 108 25.38 20.55 -5.00
CA GLY A 108 26.44 19.55 -4.92
C GLY A 108 26.87 18.93 -6.25
N VAL A 109 26.53 19.52 -7.40
CA VAL A 109 27.03 19.06 -8.70
C VAL A 109 28.53 19.34 -8.79
N ALA A 110 29.32 18.33 -9.20
CA ALA A 110 30.75 18.49 -9.40
C ALA A 110 31.05 19.43 -10.59
N LYS A 111 32.12 20.23 -10.50
CA LYS A 111 32.49 21.19 -11.55
C LYS A 111 32.65 20.54 -12.93
N ASP A 112 33.25 19.35 -12.98
CA ASP A 112 33.46 18.61 -14.24
C ASP A 112 32.16 18.07 -14.84
N ASP A 113 31.10 17.97 -14.05
CA ASP A 113 29.79 17.47 -14.47
C ASP A 113 28.86 18.56 -14.99
N LEU A 114 29.15 19.84 -14.72
CA LEU A 114 28.36 20.98 -15.19
C LEU A 114 28.21 20.99 -16.72
N LYS A 115 29.23 20.52 -17.46
CA LYS A 115 29.20 20.46 -18.93
C LYS A 115 28.20 19.43 -19.49
N TYR A 116 27.81 18.44 -18.70
CA TYR A 116 26.87 17.38 -19.10
C TYR A 116 25.40 17.72 -18.78
N ILE A 117 25.15 18.84 -18.11
CA ILE A 117 23.80 19.32 -17.84
C ILE A 117 23.45 20.32 -18.95
N PRO A 118 22.36 20.15 -19.71
CA PRO A 118 22.00 21.10 -20.76
C PRO A 118 21.73 22.52 -20.23
N LYS A 119 21.72 23.49 -21.14
CA LYS A 119 21.26 24.85 -20.84
C LYS A 119 19.82 24.82 -20.33
N MET A 120 19.50 25.70 -19.39
CA MET A 120 18.17 25.79 -18.79
C MET A 120 17.55 27.13 -19.14
N SER A 121 16.27 27.19 -19.48
CA SER A 121 15.60 28.46 -19.76
C SER A 121 14.16 28.51 -19.27
N GLY A 122 13.69 29.73 -18.95
CA GLY A 122 12.28 30.02 -18.66
C GLY A 122 11.65 29.18 -17.55
N LEU A 123 12.28 29.08 -16.38
CA LEU A 123 11.70 28.35 -15.25
C LEU A 123 10.47 29.11 -14.71
N ARG A 124 9.33 28.43 -14.67
CA ARG A 124 8.04 29.07 -14.37
C ARG A 124 7.19 28.23 -13.42
N PRO A 125 7.24 28.50 -12.11
CA PRO A 125 6.24 27.95 -11.18
C PRO A 125 4.83 28.44 -11.54
N ASP A 126 3.81 27.65 -11.25
CA ASP A 126 2.43 28.05 -11.56
C ASP A 126 1.97 29.20 -10.68
N VAL A 127 2.25 29.12 -9.38
CA VAL A 127 1.96 30.17 -8.40
C VAL A 127 3.07 30.28 -7.36
N ILE A 128 3.45 31.50 -7.00
CA ILE A 128 4.21 31.79 -5.76
C ILE A 128 3.28 32.56 -4.84
N PHE A 129 2.99 31.99 -3.67
CA PHE A 129 2.23 32.67 -2.63
C PHE A 129 3.19 33.37 -1.67
N ALA A 130 3.27 34.69 -1.79
CA ALA A 130 3.96 35.53 -0.82
C ALA A 130 3.03 35.74 0.38
N ASP A 131 3.22 34.99 1.47
CA ASP A 131 2.35 34.96 2.64
C ASP A 131 3.05 35.50 3.90
N VAL A 132 2.26 35.74 4.95
CA VAL A 132 2.78 35.98 6.29
C VAL A 132 3.46 34.72 6.80
N ARG A 133 4.59 34.91 7.48
CA ARG A 133 5.30 33.83 8.18
C ARG A 133 4.40 33.17 9.23
N ARG A 134 4.47 31.85 9.33
CA ARG A 134 3.81 31.03 10.36
C ARG A 134 4.82 30.55 11.41
N ASP A 135 4.31 30.12 12.57
CA ASP A 135 5.14 29.58 13.65
C ASP A 135 5.93 28.34 13.20
N ASN A 136 7.16 28.21 13.71
CA ASN A 136 8.10 27.11 13.43
C ASN A 136 8.47 26.91 11.95
N GLU A 137 8.28 27.91 11.09
CA GLU A 137 8.61 27.82 9.67
C GLU A 137 10.12 27.90 9.40
N CYS A 138 10.61 27.05 8.48
CA CYS A 138 12.00 27.08 8.02
C CYS A 138 12.14 27.72 6.64
N GLU A 139 13.30 28.33 6.41
CA GLU A 139 13.76 28.84 5.13
C GLU A 139 14.53 27.76 4.35
N ILE A 140 14.20 27.60 3.07
CA ILE A 140 14.97 26.78 2.13
C ILE A 140 16.21 27.56 1.71
N MET A 141 17.38 26.98 1.94
CA MET A 141 18.67 27.56 1.57
C MET A 141 19.08 27.16 0.15
N PRO A 142 19.94 27.94 -0.54
CA PRO A 142 20.40 27.66 -1.91
C PRO A 142 21.05 26.28 -2.12
N ASN A 143 21.55 25.64 -1.07
CA ASN A 143 22.16 24.31 -1.09
C ASN A 143 21.16 23.15 -0.89
N GLY A 144 19.86 23.46 -0.74
CA GLY A 144 18.80 22.46 -0.50
C GLY A 144 18.68 22.02 0.96
N THR A 145 19.41 22.65 1.88
CA THR A 145 19.17 22.49 3.33
C THR A 145 18.10 23.47 3.80
N ARG A 146 17.60 23.28 5.02
CA ARG A 146 16.66 24.20 5.65
C ARG A 146 17.28 24.86 6.87
N ARG A 147 16.88 26.09 7.14
CA ARG A 147 17.29 26.86 8.32
C ARG A 147 16.06 27.30 9.10
N GLN A 148 16.03 26.99 10.40
CA GLN A 148 14.99 27.50 11.30
C GLN A 148 15.12 29.03 11.40
N LEU A 149 14.01 29.74 11.25
CA LEU A 149 13.96 31.19 11.44
C LEU A 149 13.81 31.56 12.91
N ALA A 150 14.45 32.67 13.32
CA ALA A 150 14.29 33.24 14.65
C ALA A 150 12.85 33.75 14.84
N ASP A 151 12.29 33.66 16.05
CA ASP A 151 10.88 34.02 16.32
C ASP A 151 10.52 35.45 15.91
N ASP A 152 11.48 36.38 15.90
CA ASP A 152 11.30 37.78 15.54
C ASP A 152 11.54 38.12 14.05
N ASP A 153 11.85 37.14 13.19
CA ASP A 153 12.00 37.35 11.74
C ASP A 153 10.67 37.83 11.12
N LYS A 154 10.69 39.02 10.50
CA LYS A 154 9.53 39.70 9.91
C LYS A 154 9.42 39.55 8.40
N ARG A 155 10.30 38.78 7.76
CA ARG A 155 10.26 38.55 6.32
C ARG A 155 8.99 37.77 5.94
N MET A 156 8.49 38.02 4.73
CA MET A 156 7.37 37.27 4.15
C MET A 156 7.85 35.94 3.56
N ALA A 157 7.02 34.91 3.70
CA ALA A 157 7.25 33.57 3.18
C ALA A 157 6.90 33.50 1.70
N LEU A 158 7.80 33.01 0.86
CA LEU A 158 7.52 32.66 -0.54
C LEU A 158 7.27 31.15 -0.64
N SER A 159 5.99 30.77 -0.71
CA SER A 159 5.56 29.39 -0.88
C SER A 159 5.32 29.08 -2.36
N VAL A 160 6.02 28.09 -2.89
CA VAL A 160 5.79 27.60 -4.25
C VAL A 160 4.57 26.68 -4.29
N ILE A 161 3.70 26.90 -5.26
CA ILE A 161 2.51 26.09 -5.52
C ILE A 161 2.52 25.68 -6.99
N ASP A 162 2.40 24.39 -7.23
CA ASP A 162 2.31 23.77 -8.56
C ASP A 162 0.91 23.15 -8.70
N LEU A 163 0.23 23.44 -9.80
CA LEU A 163 -1.15 23.02 -10.06
C LEU A 163 -1.14 21.78 -10.94
N LYS A 164 -1.81 20.71 -10.51
CA LYS A 164 -1.99 19.52 -11.34
C LYS A 164 -3.44 19.07 -11.29
N ASN A 165 -4.00 18.78 -12.45
CA ASN A 165 -5.31 18.14 -12.59
C ASN A 165 -5.22 16.65 -12.25
N ILE A 166 -4.98 16.34 -10.97
CA ILE A 166 -4.75 14.99 -10.43
C ILE A 166 -5.37 14.83 -9.04
N THR A 167 -6.02 13.72 -8.74
CA THR A 167 -6.45 13.41 -7.36
C THR A 167 -5.32 12.81 -6.52
N GLU A 168 -4.44 12.01 -7.12
CA GLU A 168 -3.30 11.41 -6.43
C GLU A 168 -1.97 12.09 -6.80
N ALA A 169 -1.20 12.48 -5.77
CA ALA A 169 0.16 12.98 -5.96
C ALA A 169 1.09 11.84 -6.37
N ASN A 170 2.03 12.13 -7.27
CA ASN A 170 3.19 11.27 -7.46
C ASN A 170 4.47 12.00 -7.02
N ALA A 171 5.53 11.22 -6.78
CA ALA A 171 6.82 11.74 -6.36
C ALA A 171 7.45 12.69 -7.39
N SER A 172 7.10 12.57 -8.68
CA SER A 172 7.65 13.44 -9.72
C SER A 172 7.08 14.86 -9.67
N TYR A 173 5.78 15.04 -9.40
CA TYR A 173 5.19 16.37 -9.19
C TYR A 173 5.72 17.00 -7.92
N SER A 174 5.85 16.23 -6.84
CA SER A 174 6.43 16.72 -5.59
C SER A 174 7.90 17.18 -5.77
N ALA A 175 8.67 16.46 -6.59
CA ALA A 175 10.03 16.84 -6.94
C ALA A 175 10.10 18.08 -7.85
N GLU A 176 9.11 18.29 -8.73
CA GLU A 176 8.95 19.50 -9.55
C GLU A 176 8.73 20.74 -8.65
N VAL A 177 7.88 20.64 -7.62
CA VAL A 177 7.70 21.73 -6.64
C VAL A 177 9.00 22.04 -5.89
N CYS A 178 9.73 21.00 -5.47
CA CYS A 178 11.04 21.16 -4.82
C CYS A 178 12.07 21.81 -5.74
N LEU A 179 12.06 21.45 -7.03
CA LEU A 179 12.92 22.05 -8.06
C LEU A 179 12.65 23.55 -8.18
N TYR A 180 11.39 23.94 -8.29
CA TYR A 180 11.02 25.34 -8.33
C TYR A 180 11.47 26.08 -7.07
N ALA A 181 11.22 25.53 -5.88
CA ALA A 181 11.61 26.16 -4.62
C ALA A 181 13.12 26.38 -4.50
N ILE A 182 13.94 25.39 -4.87
CA ILE A 182 15.40 25.53 -4.78
C ILE A 182 15.97 26.53 -5.79
N PHE A 183 15.41 26.60 -6.99
CA PHE A 183 15.83 27.58 -8.00
C PHE A 183 15.37 29.00 -7.63
N VAL A 184 14.18 29.17 -7.03
CA VAL A 184 13.75 30.46 -6.48
C VAL A 184 14.66 30.89 -5.33
N ALA A 185 15.09 29.97 -4.46
CA ALA A 185 16.04 30.29 -3.39
C ALA A 185 17.41 30.72 -3.95
N ASN A 186 17.92 30.03 -4.97
CA ASN A 186 19.17 30.43 -5.64
C ASN A 186 19.03 31.78 -6.37
N TRP A 187 17.91 32.02 -7.03
CA TRP A 187 17.62 33.31 -7.67
C TRP A 187 17.58 34.44 -6.65
N LEU A 188 16.86 34.27 -5.52
CA LEU A 188 16.74 35.26 -4.45
C LEU A 188 18.11 35.62 -3.84
N HIS A 189 19.01 34.63 -3.74
CA HIS A 189 20.38 34.83 -3.24
C HIS A 189 21.37 35.31 -4.30
N ASN A 190 21.00 35.39 -5.58
CA ASN A 190 21.88 35.81 -6.67
C ASN A 190 21.44 37.13 -7.33
N GLU A 191 20.38 37.08 -8.13
CA GLU A 191 19.85 38.22 -8.89
C GLU A 191 18.86 39.02 -8.04
N GLY A 192 18.06 38.34 -7.21
CA GLY A 192 17.06 38.94 -6.33
C GLY A 192 17.58 39.44 -4.99
N LYS A 193 18.90 39.67 -4.82
CA LYS A 193 19.53 39.98 -3.52
C LYS A 193 18.90 41.17 -2.78
N THR A 194 18.37 42.14 -3.51
CA THR A 194 17.68 43.31 -2.97
C THR A 194 16.43 42.95 -2.15
N PHE A 195 15.86 41.76 -2.37
CA PHE A 195 14.66 41.26 -1.73
C PHE A 195 14.93 40.41 -0.47
N LEU A 196 16.17 40.01 -0.20
CA LEU A 196 16.54 39.13 0.94
C LEU A 196 16.15 39.69 2.32
N GLY A 197 16.11 41.02 2.46
CA GLY A 197 15.68 41.68 3.70
C GLY A 197 14.16 41.67 3.92
N LYS A 198 13.37 41.29 2.92
CA LYS A 198 11.90 41.30 2.95
C LYS A 198 11.28 39.93 2.75
N TYR A 199 11.95 39.01 2.06
CA TYR A 199 11.40 37.72 1.68
C TYR A 199 12.37 36.58 1.97
N PHE A 200 11.81 35.38 2.15
CA PHE A 200 12.54 34.12 2.19
C PHE A 200 11.74 33.03 1.48
N VAL A 201 12.38 31.97 1.00
CA VAL A 201 11.67 30.82 0.41
C VAL A 201 11.27 29.86 1.52
N SER A 202 9.98 29.58 1.65
CA SER A 202 9.46 28.73 2.73
C SER A 202 9.59 27.24 2.42
N GLU A 203 9.80 26.43 3.45
CA GLU A 203 9.66 24.96 3.36
C GLU A 203 8.21 24.48 3.16
N ARG A 204 7.22 25.36 3.39
CA ARG A 204 5.81 25.10 3.15
C ARG A 204 5.48 25.30 1.67
N ILE A 205 5.82 24.29 0.89
CA ILE A 205 5.53 24.21 -0.55
C ILE A 205 4.36 23.25 -0.79
N TYR A 206 3.61 23.48 -1.87
CA TYR A 206 2.32 22.83 -2.07
C TYR A 206 2.15 22.28 -3.48
N LEU A 207 1.48 21.15 -3.57
CA LEU A 207 0.94 20.59 -4.80
C LEU A 207 -0.58 20.73 -4.72
N TRP A 208 -1.15 21.55 -5.59
CA TRP A 208 -2.58 21.74 -5.69
C TRP A 208 -3.18 20.60 -6.50
N ARG A 209 -3.85 19.67 -5.81
CA ARG A 209 -4.38 18.41 -6.36
C ARG A 209 -5.88 18.47 -6.69
N HIS A 210 -6.67 19.15 -5.87
CA HIS A 210 -8.13 19.13 -6.00
C HIS A 210 -8.66 20.21 -6.95
N ILE A 211 -9.60 19.82 -7.83
CA ILE A 211 -10.44 20.78 -8.57
C ILE A 211 -11.30 21.58 -7.59
N GLU A 212 -11.75 20.95 -6.51
CA GLU A 212 -12.83 21.50 -5.70
C GLU A 212 -12.40 22.30 -4.48
N MET A 213 -11.12 22.30 -4.05
CA MET A 213 -10.60 23.03 -2.86
C MET A 213 -11.69 23.20 -1.78
N PRO A 214 -12.06 22.11 -1.08
CA PRO A 214 -13.38 21.97 -0.48
C PRO A 214 -13.71 23.07 0.53
N ASN A 215 -12.73 23.54 1.31
CA ASN A 215 -12.95 24.62 2.26
C ASN A 215 -13.12 25.96 1.52
N PHE A 216 -12.31 26.23 0.49
CA PHE A 216 -12.35 27.43 -0.33
C PHE A 216 -13.65 27.53 -1.14
N THR A 217 -14.07 26.46 -1.80
CA THR A 217 -15.32 26.42 -2.57
C THR A 217 -16.53 26.54 -1.65
N LYS A 218 -16.52 25.83 -0.51
CA LYS A 218 -17.59 25.93 0.48
C LYS A 218 -17.71 27.35 1.01
N ILE A 219 -16.61 27.99 1.42
CA ILE A 219 -16.68 29.34 2.01
C ILE A 219 -17.26 30.36 1.02
N LEU A 220 -16.96 30.25 -0.28
CA LEU A 220 -17.50 31.13 -1.33
C LEU A 220 -19.04 31.11 -1.42
N SER A 221 -19.67 29.99 -1.05
CA SER A 221 -21.13 29.83 -1.01
C SER A 221 -21.78 30.37 0.28
N THR A 222 -21.00 30.76 1.27
CA THR A 222 -21.49 31.22 2.59
C THR A 222 -21.52 32.74 2.72
N LYS A 223 -22.32 33.24 3.67
CA LYS A 223 -22.32 34.67 4.05
C LYS A 223 -20.96 35.15 4.56
N GLU A 224 -20.25 34.31 5.32
CA GLU A 224 -18.92 34.62 5.86
C GLU A 224 -17.85 34.73 4.76
N GLY A 225 -18.09 34.08 3.61
CA GLY A 225 -17.29 34.19 2.40
C GLY A 225 -17.35 35.54 1.73
N GLY A 226 -18.18 36.50 2.17
CA GLY A 226 -18.07 37.89 1.72
C GLY A 226 -16.74 38.55 2.10
N ASN A 227 -16.08 38.08 3.15
CA ASN A 227 -14.80 38.60 3.64
C ASN A 227 -13.60 37.88 2.99
N HIS A 228 -12.74 38.63 2.29
CA HIS A 228 -11.53 38.10 1.66
C HIS A 228 -10.56 37.42 2.64
N ALA A 229 -10.48 37.86 3.90
CA ALA A 229 -9.63 37.22 4.91
C ALA A 229 -10.09 35.78 5.23
N ASN A 230 -11.40 35.54 5.24
CA ASN A 230 -11.97 34.21 5.44
C ASN A 230 -11.71 33.30 4.24
N ARG A 231 -11.82 33.84 3.01
CA ARG A 231 -11.44 33.13 1.78
C ARG A 231 -9.97 32.71 1.80
N LEU A 232 -9.08 33.64 2.16
CA LEU A 232 -7.65 33.35 2.24
C LEU A 232 -7.32 32.31 3.33
N LYS A 233 -8.03 32.35 4.47
CA LYS A 233 -7.91 31.33 5.52
C LYS A 233 -8.35 29.95 5.02
N ALA A 234 -9.45 29.86 4.29
CA ALA A 234 -9.94 28.62 3.70
C ALA A 234 -8.97 28.07 2.64
N LEU A 235 -8.43 28.93 1.76
CA LEU A 235 -7.42 28.54 0.78
C LEU A 235 -6.17 27.94 1.46
N ARG A 236 -5.69 28.57 2.54
CA ARG A 236 -4.54 28.04 3.31
C ARG A 236 -4.80 26.64 3.86
N GLN A 237 -6.02 26.40 4.35
CA GLN A 237 -6.41 25.09 4.87
C GLN A 237 -6.39 24.03 3.78
N ASP A 238 -6.92 24.32 2.60
CA ASP A 238 -6.88 23.38 1.47
C ASP A 238 -5.45 23.18 0.92
N LEU A 239 -4.61 24.22 0.94
CA LEU A 239 -3.20 24.09 0.56
C LEU A 239 -2.43 23.18 1.54
N ASP A 240 -2.70 23.26 2.84
CA ASP A 240 -2.04 22.41 3.84
C ASP A 240 -2.30 20.91 3.58
N ASP A 241 -3.49 20.55 3.06
CA ASP A 241 -3.79 19.19 2.60
C ASP A 241 -2.89 18.78 1.42
N GLY A 242 -2.51 19.72 0.55
CA GLY A 242 -1.57 19.55 -0.56
C GLY A 242 -0.10 19.75 -0.21
N SER A 243 0.29 19.78 1.07
CA SER A 243 1.68 20.05 1.47
C SER A 243 2.66 19.00 0.94
N VAL A 244 3.81 19.48 0.45
CA VAL A 244 4.89 18.65 -0.07
C VAL A 244 6.04 18.61 0.95
N PRO A 245 6.33 17.46 1.57
CA PRO A 245 7.47 17.31 2.46
C PRO A 245 8.82 17.51 1.74
N PHE A 246 9.36 18.73 1.76
CA PHE A 246 10.58 19.10 1.04
C PHE A 246 11.76 18.15 1.28
N LEU A 247 12.02 17.76 2.53
CA LEU A 247 13.13 16.87 2.89
C LEU A 247 12.98 15.43 2.35
N ILE A 248 11.77 15.00 2.01
CA ILE A 248 11.52 13.68 1.43
C ILE A 248 11.86 13.68 -0.07
N TYR A 249 11.53 14.76 -0.78
CA TYR A 249 11.63 14.80 -2.25
C TYR A 249 12.87 15.52 -2.79
N MET A 250 13.46 16.46 -2.04
CA MET A 250 14.71 17.13 -2.43
C MET A 250 15.88 16.16 -2.71
N PRO A 251 16.07 15.04 -1.98
CA PRO A 251 17.08 14.05 -2.31
C PRO A 251 16.97 13.52 -3.75
N SER A 252 15.76 13.35 -4.28
CA SER A 252 15.52 12.91 -5.66
C SER A 252 15.95 13.96 -6.69
N VAL A 253 15.70 15.25 -6.40
CA VAL A 253 16.16 16.38 -7.25
C VAL A 253 17.68 16.45 -7.24
N ARG A 254 18.32 16.33 -6.07
CA ARG A 254 19.79 16.32 -5.97
C ARG A 254 20.39 15.15 -6.73
N LYS A 255 19.88 13.93 -6.53
CA LYS A 255 20.34 12.74 -7.25
C LYS A 255 20.22 12.91 -8.77
N PHE A 256 19.11 13.49 -9.24
CA PHE A 256 18.91 13.74 -10.66
C PHE A 256 20.04 14.59 -11.27
N PHE A 257 20.38 15.74 -10.67
CA PHE A 257 21.42 16.62 -11.19
C PHE A 257 22.85 16.17 -10.87
N CYS A 258 23.09 15.56 -9.70
CA CYS A 258 24.43 15.20 -9.26
C CYS A 258 24.91 13.87 -9.84
N GLU A 259 24.00 12.93 -10.12
CA GLU A 259 24.36 11.56 -10.51
C GLU A 259 23.73 11.17 -11.85
N ASP A 260 22.40 11.23 -11.96
CA ASP A 260 21.69 10.57 -13.06
C ASP A 260 21.88 11.30 -14.39
N LEU A 261 21.64 12.61 -14.45
CA LEU A 261 21.74 13.39 -15.68
C LEU A 261 23.18 13.41 -16.23
N PRO A 262 24.23 13.75 -15.44
CA PRO A 262 25.60 13.73 -15.94
C PRO A 262 26.04 12.35 -16.43
N ARG A 263 25.69 11.28 -15.70
CA ARG A 263 26.02 9.91 -16.08
C ARG A 263 25.36 9.50 -17.40
N VAL A 264 24.08 9.81 -17.56
CA VAL A 264 23.31 9.45 -18.77
C VAL A 264 23.79 10.22 -20.00
N VAL A 265 24.00 11.53 -19.87
CA VAL A 265 24.50 12.37 -20.98
C VAL A 265 25.92 11.97 -21.35
N ARG A 266 26.81 11.77 -20.36
CA ARG A 266 28.18 11.30 -20.60
C ARG A 266 28.19 10.00 -21.40
N LEU A 267 27.39 9.01 -20.99
CA LEU A 267 27.31 7.72 -21.68
C LEU A 267 26.77 7.86 -23.10
N GLY A 268 25.69 8.61 -23.28
CA GLY A 268 25.08 8.80 -24.60
C GLY A 268 25.96 9.60 -25.57
N ASP A 269 26.70 10.59 -25.07
CA ASP A 269 27.64 11.39 -25.87
C ASP A 269 28.90 10.59 -26.24
N SER A 270 29.42 9.74 -25.34
CA SER A 270 30.66 8.99 -25.58
C SER A 270 30.47 7.68 -26.34
N GLU A 271 29.38 6.95 -26.06
CA GLU A 271 29.15 5.60 -26.61
C GLU A 271 27.93 5.53 -27.56
N GLY A 272 27.17 6.62 -27.68
CA GLY A 272 25.97 6.70 -28.50
C GLY A 272 24.68 6.42 -27.72
N TRP A 273 23.56 6.93 -28.24
CA TRP A 273 22.23 6.79 -27.60
C TRP A 273 21.80 5.32 -27.40
N ASN A 274 22.28 4.42 -28.25
CA ASN A 274 21.98 2.99 -28.23
C ASN A 274 22.73 2.24 -27.12
N ALA A 275 23.82 2.80 -26.59
CA ALA A 275 24.52 2.26 -25.42
C ALA A 275 23.78 2.59 -24.11
N VAL A 276 22.95 3.65 -24.11
CA VAL A 276 22.19 4.06 -22.92
C VAL A 276 21.17 2.96 -22.54
N PRO A 277 21.18 2.45 -21.29
CA PRO A 277 20.33 1.33 -20.88
C PRO A 277 18.83 1.64 -20.92
N TYR A 278 18.04 0.59 -21.16
CA TYR A 278 16.58 0.62 -21.10
C TYR A 278 16.02 -0.68 -20.55
N HIS A 279 14.77 -0.66 -20.07
CA HIS A 279 14.06 -1.85 -19.62
C HIS A 279 12.57 -1.67 -19.87
N VAL A 280 12.02 -2.36 -20.87
CA VAL A 280 10.60 -2.25 -21.24
C VAL A 280 9.73 -2.85 -20.13
N ASN A 281 8.76 -2.09 -19.65
CA ASN A 281 7.83 -2.49 -18.59
C ASN A 281 6.54 -1.64 -18.68
N PRO A 282 5.49 -1.89 -17.87
CA PRO A 282 4.23 -1.14 -17.91
C PRO A 282 4.35 0.40 -17.87
N ARG A 283 5.38 0.95 -17.21
CA ARG A 283 5.59 2.41 -17.13
C ARG A 283 6.03 3.03 -18.46
N CYS A 284 6.36 2.21 -19.47
CA CYS A 284 6.76 2.65 -20.79
C CYS A 284 5.57 2.97 -21.72
N SER A 285 4.32 2.69 -21.32
CA SER A 285 3.12 2.84 -22.17
C SER A 285 2.94 4.24 -22.78
N SER A 286 3.42 5.29 -22.11
CA SER A 286 3.39 6.68 -22.59
C SER A 286 4.71 7.17 -23.21
N CYS A 287 5.65 6.28 -23.53
CA CYS A 287 6.96 6.65 -24.07
C CYS A 287 6.92 6.74 -25.60
N ASP A 288 7.34 7.89 -26.14
CA ASP A 288 7.44 8.15 -27.58
C ASP A 288 8.46 7.23 -28.29
N TRP A 289 9.39 6.62 -27.55
CA TRP A 289 10.40 5.68 -28.07
C TRP A 289 10.12 4.21 -27.74
N LEU A 290 8.91 3.88 -27.28
CA LEU A 290 8.51 2.50 -27.03
C LEU A 290 8.48 1.68 -28.33
N GLY A 291 7.93 2.26 -29.40
CA GLY A 291 7.78 1.58 -30.70
C GLY A 291 6.54 0.71 -30.81
N ASN A 292 5.42 1.13 -30.22
CA ASN A 292 4.15 0.43 -30.41
C ASN A 292 3.56 0.75 -31.80
N ARG A 293 3.79 -0.16 -32.76
CA ARG A 293 3.34 -0.01 -34.15
C ARG A 293 1.83 0.20 -34.31
N VAL A 294 1.03 -0.33 -33.38
CA VAL A 294 -0.45 -0.39 -33.48
C VAL A 294 -1.09 1.01 -33.47
N TRP A 295 -0.49 1.97 -32.78
CA TRP A 295 -1.00 3.34 -32.66
C TRP A 295 -0.35 4.32 -33.62
N LEU A 296 0.55 3.86 -34.51
CA LEU A 296 1.26 4.75 -35.41
C LEU A 296 0.36 5.27 -36.52
N SER A 297 0.46 6.58 -36.78
CA SER A 297 -0.05 7.20 -38.00
C SER A 297 0.62 6.56 -39.23
N ASP A 298 0.06 6.72 -40.42
CA ASP A 298 0.65 6.10 -41.61
C ASP A 298 2.08 6.60 -41.89
N ASP A 299 2.39 7.86 -41.56
CA ASP A 299 3.73 8.41 -41.75
C ASP A 299 4.71 7.97 -40.66
N ASP A 300 4.30 8.00 -39.38
CA ASP A 300 5.10 7.46 -38.28
C ASP A 300 5.37 5.96 -38.47
N ARG A 301 4.42 5.24 -39.05
CA ARG A 301 4.54 3.81 -39.35
C ARG A 301 5.59 3.55 -40.42
N LYS A 302 5.66 4.36 -41.47
CA LYS A 302 6.73 4.26 -42.48
C LYS A 302 8.10 4.49 -41.84
N HIS A 303 8.22 5.52 -41.01
CA HIS A 303 9.47 5.85 -40.32
C HIS A 303 9.89 4.74 -39.34
N PHE A 304 8.94 4.25 -38.53
CA PHE A 304 9.14 3.10 -37.65
C PHE A 304 9.56 1.84 -38.41
N ASP A 305 8.87 1.51 -39.50
CA ASP A 305 9.14 0.29 -40.27
C ASP A 305 10.53 0.33 -40.93
N ALA A 306 11.05 1.51 -41.27
CA ALA A 306 12.41 1.71 -41.77
C ALA A 306 13.51 1.60 -40.69
N HIS A 307 13.18 1.91 -39.43
CA HIS A 307 14.15 1.99 -38.34
C HIS A 307 13.69 1.24 -37.08
N LYS A 308 13.15 0.04 -37.22
CA LYS A 308 12.49 -0.69 -36.10
C LYS A 308 13.36 -0.78 -34.86
N ASP A 309 14.64 -1.14 -35.03
CA ASP A 309 15.57 -1.37 -33.92
C ASP A 309 15.96 -0.09 -33.15
N ASN A 310 15.51 1.08 -33.61
CA ASN A 310 15.64 2.34 -32.88
C ASN A 310 14.69 2.45 -31.68
N TYR A 311 13.68 1.58 -31.61
CA TYR A 311 12.63 1.63 -30.60
C TYR A 311 12.70 0.44 -29.65
N CYS A 312 12.31 0.67 -28.39
CA CYS A 312 12.66 -0.24 -27.29
C CYS A 312 12.04 -1.64 -27.42
N THR A 313 10.77 -1.75 -27.84
CA THR A 313 10.08 -3.04 -27.99
C THR A 313 10.74 -3.93 -29.05
N PRO A 314 10.81 -3.54 -30.34
CA PRO A 314 11.47 -4.35 -31.38
C PRO A 314 12.95 -4.60 -31.08
N ALA A 315 13.68 -3.62 -30.53
CA ALA A 315 15.07 -3.81 -30.13
C ALA A 315 15.22 -4.87 -29.03
N ALA A 316 14.32 -4.91 -28.04
CA ALA A 316 14.32 -5.90 -26.98
C ALA A 316 14.01 -7.31 -27.49
N GLU A 317 13.08 -7.43 -28.43
CA GLU A 317 12.77 -8.71 -29.07
C GLU A 317 13.95 -9.23 -29.87
N LYS A 318 14.56 -8.39 -30.72
CA LYS A 318 15.70 -8.75 -31.57
C LYS A 318 16.93 -9.16 -30.77
N SER A 319 17.21 -8.46 -29.69
CA SER A 319 18.39 -8.72 -28.83
C SER A 319 18.18 -9.85 -27.81
N ASP A 320 16.96 -10.38 -27.71
CA ASP A 320 16.52 -11.30 -26.64
C ASP A 320 16.72 -10.72 -25.23
N HIS A 321 16.40 -9.43 -25.08
CA HIS A 321 16.61 -8.67 -23.87
C HIS A 321 15.81 -9.22 -22.68
N LEU A 322 16.40 -9.16 -21.48
CA LEU A 322 15.79 -9.67 -20.25
C LEU A 322 14.41 -9.07 -19.93
N SER A 323 14.14 -7.84 -20.39
CA SER A 323 12.85 -7.18 -20.19
C SER A 323 11.68 -7.87 -20.89
N LYS A 324 11.92 -8.80 -21.83
CA LYS A 324 10.86 -9.66 -22.39
C LYS A 324 10.15 -10.45 -21.30
N MET A 325 10.84 -10.82 -20.22
CA MET A 325 10.22 -11.46 -19.06
C MET A 325 9.53 -10.40 -18.19
N ALA A 326 8.20 -10.33 -18.24
CA ALA A 326 7.38 -9.38 -17.47
C ALA A 326 7.63 -9.44 -15.94
N SER A 327 8.11 -10.57 -15.43
CA SER A 327 8.41 -10.74 -14.01
C SER A 327 9.74 -10.14 -13.56
N LEU A 328 10.60 -9.68 -14.48
CA LEU A 328 11.89 -9.08 -14.13
C LEU A 328 11.79 -7.55 -14.05
N THR A 329 12.29 -6.99 -12.96
CA THR A 329 12.48 -5.54 -12.80
C THR A 329 13.81 -5.09 -13.41
N LYS A 330 13.96 -3.78 -13.70
CA LYS A 330 15.24 -3.19 -14.15
C LYS A 330 16.41 -3.58 -13.24
N GLY A 331 16.20 -3.55 -11.92
CA GLY A 331 17.23 -3.93 -10.93
C GLY A 331 17.62 -5.40 -11.01
N ALA A 332 16.65 -6.31 -11.06
CA ALA A 332 16.88 -7.74 -11.22
C ALA A 332 17.60 -8.06 -12.54
N SER A 333 17.18 -7.44 -13.64
CA SER A 333 17.85 -7.56 -14.94
C SER A 333 19.28 -7.01 -14.92
N GLY A 334 19.53 -5.91 -14.23
CA GLY A 334 20.89 -5.38 -14.06
C GLY A 334 21.82 -6.36 -13.33
N VAL A 335 21.33 -7.03 -12.29
CA VAL A 335 22.08 -8.06 -11.54
C VAL A 335 22.37 -9.30 -12.40
N LEU A 336 21.39 -9.76 -13.20
CA LEU A 336 21.58 -10.85 -14.13
C LEU A 336 22.59 -10.49 -15.23
N PHE A 337 22.50 -9.27 -15.78
CA PHE A 337 23.39 -8.77 -16.81
C PHE A 337 24.86 -8.73 -16.34
N THR A 338 25.12 -8.15 -15.17
CA THR A 338 26.48 -8.15 -14.56
C THR A 338 26.93 -9.54 -14.13
N GLY A 339 25.98 -10.46 -13.86
CA GLY A 339 26.25 -11.87 -13.61
C GLY A 339 26.49 -12.72 -14.86
N GLY A 340 26.54 -12.13 -16.06
CA GLY A 340 26.81 -12.84 -17.32
C GLY A 340 25.57 -13.40 -18.04
N HIS A 341 24.36 -13.15 -17.52
CA HIS A 341 23.10 -13.61 -18.10
C HIS A 341 22.37 -12.45 -18.80
N GLN A 342 22.86 -12.04 -19.97
CA GLN A 342 22.36 -10.84 -20.66
C GLN A 342 21.08 -11.07 -21.48
N LYS A 343 20.71 -12.33 -21.73
CA LYS A 343 19.61 -12.72 -22.61
C LYS A 343 18.61 -13.64 -21.93
N VAL A 344 17.34 -13.63 -22.34
CA VAL A 344 16.34 -14.57 -21.79
C VAL A 344 16.74 -16.03 -22.04
N ALA A 345 17.26 -16.34 -23.23
CA ALA A 345 17.75 -17.67 -23.56
C ALA A 345 18.85 -18.18 -22.59
N SER A 346 19.65 -17.27 -22.00
CA SER A 346 20.69 -17.63 -21.02
C SER A 346 20.15 -18.00 -19.64
N LEU A 347 18.85 -17.78 -19.40
CA LEU A 347 18.16 -18.16 -18.17
C LEU A 347 17.47 -19.53 -18.30
N VAL A 348 17.29 -20.06 -19.51
CA VAL A 348 16.74 -21.39 -19.73
C VAL A 348 17.72 -22.42 -19.15
N GLY A 349 17.24 -23.23 -18.20
CA GLY A 349 18.04 -24.22 -17.48
C GLY A 349 18.89 -23.66 -16.33
N ILE A 350 18.74 -22.38 -15.97
CA ILE A 350 19.42 -21.82 -14.80
C ILE A 350 18.94 -22.55 -13.53
N LYS A 351 19.88 -23.02 -12.71
CA LYS A 351 19.56 -23.71 -11.45
C LYS A 351 19.17 -22.70 -10.36
N ALA A 352 18.26 -23.09 -9.49
CA ALA A 352 17.78 -22.24 -8.39
C ALA A 352 18.91 -21.84 -7.42
N GLU A 353 19.97 -22.64 -7.32
CA GLU A 353 21.13 -22.40 -6.45
C GLU A 353 22.16 -21.44 -7.05
N ALA A 354 21.95 -20.97 -8.30
CA ALA A 354 22.90 -20.09 -8.98
C ALA A 354 23.21 -18.83 -8.14
N PRO A 355 24.49 -18.51 -7.86
CA PRO A 355 24.85 -17.40 -6.97
C PRO A 355 24.29 -16.04 -7.40
N VAL A 356 24.11 -15.82 -8.71
CA VAL A 356 23.53 -14.59 -9.25
C VAL A 356 22.10 -14.35 -8.77
N LEU A 357 21.31 -15.42 -8.57
CA LEU A 357 19.91 -15.33 -8.15
C LEU A 357 19.76 -14.90 -6.68
N ARG A 358 20.82 -15.03 -5.88
CA ARG A 358 20.82 -14.61 -4.46
C ARG A 358 21.11 -13.12 -4.26
N LYS A 359 21.61 -12.43 -5.29
CA LYS A 359 22.07 -11.03 -5.21
C LYS A 359 20.93 -9.99 -5.25
N HIS A 360 19.68 -10.41 -5.43
CA HIS A 360 18.52 -9.52 -5.51
C HIS A 360 17.28 -10.21 -4.93
N SER A 361 16.50 -9.53 -4.08
CA SER A 361 15.37 -10.12 -3.36
C SER A 361 14.32 -10.77 -4.29
N LEU A 362 13.97 -10.10 -5.40
CA LEU A 362 13.07 -10.66 -6.41
C LEU A 362 13.61 -11.94 -7.07
N LEU A 363 14.91 -11.97 -7.40
CA LEU A 363 15.53 -13.14 -8.02
C LEU A 363 15.57 -14.31 -7.03
N LYS A 364 15.82 -14.03 -5.75
CA LYS A 364 15.82 -15.00 -4.65
C LYS A 364 14.43 -15.58 -4.45
N GLN A 365 13.39 -14.73 -4.42
CA GLN A 365 12.00 -15.12 -4.27
C GLN A 365 11.53 -16.06 -5.39
N ASP A 366 11.93 -15.78 -6.63
CA ASP A 366 11.49 -16.49 -7.84
C ASP A 366 12.54 -17.47 -8.40
N ARG A 367 13.60 -17.80 -7.64
CA ARG A 367 14.76 -18.57 -8.14
C ARG A 367 14.39 -19.93 -8.76
N GLY A 368 13.35 -20.59 -8.24
CA GLY A 368 12.83 -21.85 -8.78
C GLY A 368 11.91 -21.70 -10.01
N GLN A 369 11.60 -20.47 -10.41
CA GLN A 369 10.61 -20.15 -11.45
C GLN A 369 11.22 -19.48 -12.69
N ILE A 370 12.36 -18.81 -12.52
CA ILE A 370 13.01 -18.03 -13.59
C ILE A 370 13.29 -18.87 -14.83
N SER A 371 13.85 -20.08 -14.67
CA SER A 371 14.13 -20.98 -15.80
C SER A 371 12.87 -21.31 -16.61
N HIS A 372 11.79 -21.71 -15.93
CA HIS A 372 10.54 -22.11 -16.58
C HIS A 372 9.83 -20.93 -17.26
N ARG A 373 9.91 -19.73 -16.66
CA ARG A 373 9.38 -18.51 -17.29
C ARG A 373 10.19 -18.14 -18.53
N ALA A 374 11.51 -18.24 -18.49
CA ALA A 374 12.37 -18.03 -19.65
C ALA A 374 12.07 -19.04 -20.77
N GLU A 375 11.90 -20.32 -20.43
CA GLU A 375 11.55 -21.38 -21.39
C GLU A 375 10.19 -21.11 -22.07
N SER A 376 9.19 -20.66 -21.32
CA SER A 376 7.88 -20.28 -21.88
C SER A 376 8.02 -19.15 -22.92
N ILE A 377 8.80 -18.12 -22.61
CA ILE A 377 9.08 -16.99 -23.51
C ILE A 377 9.86 -17.43 -24.75
N SER A 378 10.84 -18.33 -24.60
CA SER A 378 11.65 -18.83 -25.72
C SER A 378 10.90 -19.81 -26.63
N THR A 379 9.98 -20.61 -26.09
CA THR A 379 9.28 -21.68 -26.83
C THR A 379 7.88 -21.30 -27.29
N GLY A 380 7.29 -20.23 -26.74
CA GLY A 380 5.90 -19.85 -26.97
C GLY A 380 4.88 -20.76 -26.27
N LYS A 381 5.31 -21.66 -25.38
CA LYS A 381 4.43 -22.64 -24.72
C LYS A 381 3.99 -22.15 -23.34
N VAL A 382 2.71 -22.35 -23.04
CA VAL A 382 2.15 -22.13 -21.70
C VAL A 382 2.38 -23.37 -20.84
N THR A 383 2.82 -23.17 -19.59
CA THR A 383 2.93 -24.25 -18.61
C THR A 383 2.36 -23.82 -17.26
N VAL A 384 1.82 -24.78 -16.50
CA VAL A 384 1.19 -24.55 -15.20
C VAL A 384 2.00 -25.24 -14.11
N ASP A 385 2.11 -24.60 -12.95
CA ASP A 385 2.81 -25.15 -11.80
C ASP A 385 1.89 -26.08 -11.02
N GLY A 386 2.18 -27.38 -11.07
CA GLY A 386 1.43 -28.36 -10.27
C GLY A 386 1.76 -28.31 -8.77
N VAL A 387 2.89 -27.70 -8.40
CA VAL A 387 3.38 -27.65 -7.01
C VAL A 387 2.78 -26.48 -6.23
N SER A 388 2.45 -25.36 -6.90
CA SER A 388 1.88 -24.19 -6.25
C SER A 388 0.58 -24.53 -5.52
N LYS A 389 0.31 -23.81 -4.44
CA LYS A 389 -0.97 -23.87 -3.74
C LYS A 389 -1.70 -22.55 -3.87
N VAL A 390 -3.00 -22.62 -4.09
CA VAL A 390 -3.87 -21.46 -4.24
C VAL A 390 -4.90 -21.47 -3.13
N GLY A 391 -4.82 -20.47 -2.25
CA GLY A 391 -5.75 -20.29 -1.13
C GLY A 391 -6.94 -19.40 -1.47
N GLY A 392 -6.74 -18.36 -2.30
CA GLY A 392 -7.79 -17.38 -2.62
C GLY A 392 -8.90 -17.94 -3.53
N LEU A 393 -8.56 -18.81 -4.48
CA LEU A 393 -9.54 -19.39 -5.39
C LEU A 393 -10.34 -20.51 -4.71
N ALA A 394 -11.65 -20.59 -4.96
CA ALA A 394 -12.51 -21.59 -4.36
C ALA A 394 -12.59 -22.86 -5.20
N LYS A 395 -12.51 -24.03 -4.55
CA LYS A 395 -12.73 -25.34 -5.20
C LYS A 395 -14.20 -25.58 -5.52
N TRP A 396 -15.08 -25.15 -4.62
CA TRP A 396 -16.52 -25.26 -4.72
C TRP A 396 -17.15 -23.89 -4.44
N LEU A 397 -18.13 -23.53 -5.26
CA LEU A 397 -18.87 -22.27 -5.19
C LEU A 397 -20.26 -22.48 -5.80
N GLY A 398 -21.19 -21.59 -5.43
CA GLY A 398 -22.52 -21.51 -6.02
C GLY A 398 -22.71 -20.35 -6.98
N ALA A 399 -21.98 -19.24 -6.80
CA ALA A 399 -21.97 -18.09 -7.71
C ALA A 399 -20.56 -17.53 -7.92
N GLU A 400 -20.30 -17.08 -9.15
CA GLU A 400 -19.10 -16.31 -9.53
C GLU A 400 -19.52 -14.97 -10.15
N PHE A 401 -18.86 -13.90 -9.71
CA PHE A 401 -18.97 -12.56 -10.29
C PHE A 401 -17.59 -12.08 -10.72
N ASP A 402 -17.36 -11.96 -12.02
CA ASP A 402 -16.13 -11.38 -12.57
C ASP A 402 -16.35 -9.88 -12.79
N ILE A 403 -15.63 -9.03 -12.07
CA ILE A 403 -15.78 -7.58 -12.10
C ILE A 403 -14.53 -6.95 -12.70
N ILE A 404 -14.75 -6.04 -13.66
CA ILE A 404 -13.72 -5.18 -14.25
C ILE A 404 -14.06 -3.75 -13.92
N VAL A 405 -13.06 -3.02 -13.42
CA VAL A 405 -13.15 -1.61 -13.11
C VAL A 405 -12.06 -0.90 -13.88
N ASN A 406 -12.45 0.04 -14.74
CA ASN A 406 -11.53 1.00 -15.32
C ASN A 406 -11.72 2.35 -14.65
N PHE A 407 -10.63 3.07 -14.47
CA PHE A 407 -10.58 4.31 -13.73
C PHE A 407 -9.50 5.23 -14.27
N ASP A 408 -9.60 6.49 -13.88
CA ASP A 408 -8.73 7.56 -14.30
C ASP A 408 -8.00 8.15 -13.10
N SER A 409 -6.72 7.82 -12.92
CA SER A 409 -5.98 8.28 -11.73
C SER A 409 -5.75 9.78 -11.66
N GLY A 410 -5.99 10.54 -12.74
CA GLY A 410 -5.93 11.99 -12.69
C GLY A 410 -7.26 12.63 -12.26
N SER A 411 -8.39 12.25 -12.85
CA SER A 411 -9.68 12.78 -12.40
C SER A 411 -10.16 12.17 -11.08
N GLY A 412 -9.63 10.99 -10.72
CA GLY A 412 -10.07 10.21 -9.57
C GLY A 412 -11.42 9.53 -9.78
N PHE A 413 -12.03 9.66 -10.96
CA PHE A 413 -13.29 9.01 -11.30
C PHE A 413 -13.06 7.64 -11.94
N LEU A 414 -14.02 6.75 -11.72
CA LEU A 414 -14.15 5.57 -12.55
C LEU A 414 -14.49 5.98 -13.99
N THR A 415 -14.06 5.18 -14.96
CA THR A 415 -14.39 5.37 -16.38
C THR A 415 -15.41 4.35 -16.87
N GLY A 416 -15.48 3.20 -16.19
CA GLY A 416 -16.59 2.28 -16.30
C GLY A 416 -16.37 0.98 -15.54
N ILE A 417 -17.48 0.27 -15.33
CA ILE A 417 -17.53 -1.00 -14.61
C ILE A 417 -18.14 -2.04 -15.54
N ALA A 418 -17.62 -3.26 -15.58
CA ALA A 418 -18.32 -4.40 -16.16
C ALA A 418 -18.39 -5.56 -15.19
N ILE A 419 -19.46 -6.33 -15.31
CA ILE A 419 -19.70 -7.50 -14.47
C ILE A 419 -20.21 -8.65 -15.33
N ARG A 420 -19.73 -9.86 -15.04
CA ARG A 420 -20.26 -11.13 -15.55
C ARG A 420 -20.68 -12.00 -14.37
N GLY A 421 -21.89 -12.54 -14.41
CA GLY A 421 -22.44 -13.41 -13.36
C GLY A 421 -22.67 -14.83 -13.84
N THR A 422 -22.27 -15.84 -13.05
CA THR A 422 -22.51 -17.26 -13.33
C THR A 422 -22.87 -18.03 -12.07
N LEU A 423 -23.90 -18.89 -12.15
CA LEU A 423 -24.26 -19.84 -11.09
C LEU A 423 -23.75 -21.25 -11.40
N PHE A 424 -23.37 -21.97 -10.36
CA PHE A 424 -22.89 -23.36 -10.40
C PHE A 424 -23.73 -24.22 -9.47
N SER A 425 -24.25 -25.35 -9.96
CA SER A 425 -24.98 -26.28 -9.10
C SER A 425 -24.02 -27.10 -8.23
N PRO A 426 -24.48 -27.59 -7.06
CA PRO A 426 -23.73 -28.55 -6.27
C PRO A 426 -23.33 -29.79 -7.07
N TYR A 427 -22.28 -30.47 -6.63
CA TYR A 427 -21.79 -31.68 -7.28
C TYR A 427 -22.89 -32.75 -7.41
N GLY A 428 -23.07 -33.28 -8.63
CA GLY A 428 -24.11 -34.28 -8.93
C GLY A 428 -25.51 -33.70 -9.20
N SER A 429 -25.73 -32.41 -8.96
CA SER A 429 -26.97 -31.70 -9.27
C SER A 429 -26.86 -30.90 -10.57
N LYS A 430 -27.99 -30.52 -11.16
CA LYS A 430 -28.08 -29.64 -12.34
C LYS A 430 -29.23 -28.66 -12.18
N PHE A 431 -29.09 -27.48 -12.78
CA PHE A 431 -30.23 -26.59 -12.97
C PHE A 431 -31.23 -27.24 -13.94
N PRO A 432 -32.55 -27.10 -13.70
CA PRO A 432 -33.58 -27.64 -14.57
C PRO A 432 -33.54 -26.99 -15.95
N ALA A 433 -34.00 -27.73 -16.96
CA ALA A 433 -34.14 -27.24 -18.32
C ALA A 433 -35.15 -26.08 -18.38
N THR A 434 -34.81 -25.02 -19.10
CA THR A 434 -35.71 -23.89 -19.40
C THR A 434 -35.79 -23.72 -20.91
N GLU A 435 -37.01 -23.65 -21.46
CA GLU A 435 -37.34 -23.33 -22.86
C GLU A 435 -36.26 -23.69 -23.89
N GLY A 436 -36.21 -24.96 -24.30
CA GLY A 436 -35.33 -25.43 -25.38
C GLY A 436 -33.85 -25.65 -25.02
N LYS A 437 -33.44 -25.50 -23.75
CA LYS A 437 -32.09 -25.81 -23.27
C LYS A 437 -32.05 -27.05 -22.37
N GLU A 438 -30.99 -27.86 -22.49
CA GLU A 438 -30.76 -29.03 -21.62
C GLU A 438 -30.41 -28.63 -20.18
N SER A 439 -30.61 -29.57 -19.25
CA SER A 439 -30.14 -29.43 -17.87
C SER A 439 -28.62 -29.26 -17.81
N SER A 440 -28.16 -28.22 -17.09
CA SER A 440 -26.75 -27.83 -17.03
C SER A 440 -26.31 -27.63 -15.59
N SER A 441 -25.05 -27.94 -15.29
CA SER A 441 -24.44 -27.63 -14.00
C SER A 441 -24.00 -26.17 -13.87
N VAL A 442 -24.11 -25.40 -14.96
CA VAL A 442 -23.74 -23.99 -15.05
C VAL A 442 -24.90 -23.21 -15.64
N LYS A 443 -25.30 -22.12 -14.99
CA LYS A 443 -26.35 -21.20 -15.45
C LYS A 443 -25.79 -19.77 -15.51
N PRO A 444 -25.59 -19.18 -16.71
CA PRO A 444 -25.16 -17.79 -16.81
C PRO A 444 -26.28 -16.84 -16.33
N LEU A 445 -25.92 -15.82 -15.56
CA LEU A 445 -26.84 -14.72 -15.17
C LEU A 445 -26.82 -13.59 -16.21
N GLY A 446 -25.69 -13.40 -16.88
CA GLY A 446 -25.50 -12.39 -17.92
C GLY A 446 -24.18 -11.66 -17.81
N GLU A 447 -24.06 -10.60 -18.59
CA GLU A 447 -22.95 -9.65 -18.55
C GLU A 447 -23.49 -8.24 -18.81
N ASP A 448 -22.98 -7.25 -18.08
CA ASP A 448 -23.37 -5.84 -18.23
C ASP A 448 -22.14 -4.95 -18.10
N ALA A 449 -22.21 -3.76 -18.71
CA ALA A 449 -21.21 -2.72 -18.58
C ALA A 449 -21.85 -1.34 -18.38
N PHE A 450 -21.25 -0.56 -17.49
CA PHE A 450 -21.71 0.75 -17.04
C PHE A 450 -20.60 1.76 -17.33
N VAL A 451 -20.75 2.50 -18.44
CA VAL A 451 -19.76 3.49 -18.89
C VAL A 451 -20.07 4.84 -18.26
N ILE A 452 -19.05 5.48 -17.69
CA ILE A 452 -19.18 6.80 -17.09
C ILE A 452 -18.93 7.84 -18.17
N ASN A 453 -20.00 8.43 -18.69
CA ASN A 453 -19.96 9.25 -19.89
C ASN A 453 -19.56 10.72 -19.67
N LYS A 454 -19.39 11.15 -18.41
CA LYS A 454 -18.88 12.49 -18.02
C LYS A 454 -18.00 12.37 -16.77
N ASP A 455 -17.01 13.24 -16.66
CA ASP A 455 -16.11 13.40 -15.51
C ASP A 455 -16.77 14.19 -14.37
N THR A 456 -17.94 13.73 -13.92
CA THR A 456 -18.69 14.35 -12.82
C THR A 456 -19.18 13.32 -11.82
N ALA A 457 -19.32 13.73 -10.55
CA ALA A 457 -19.85 12.88 -9.49
C ALA A 457 -21.24 12.32 -9.84
N VAL A 458 -22.10 13.11 -10.51
CA VAL A 458 -23.44 12.69 -10.93
C VAL A 458 -23.40 11.54 -11.95
N ALA A 459 -22.50 11.61 -12.93
CA ALA A 459 -22.37 10.57 -13.95
C ALA A 459 -21.72 9.30 -13.39
N GLU A 460 -20.74 9.44 -12.48
CA GLU A 460 -20.17 8.31 -11.75
C GLU A 460 -21.24 7.63 -10.88
N TRP A 461 -22.04 8.40 -10.13
CA TRP A 461 -23.13 7.87 -9.30
C TRP A 461 -24.13 7.07 -10.13
N ALA A 462 -24.57 7.58 -11.29
CA ALA A 462 -25.52 6.88 -12.14
C ALA A 462 -25.00 5.48 -12.57
N ALA A 463 -23.72 5.38 -12.92
CA ALA A 463 -23.09 4.10 -13.26
C ALA A 463 -22.95 3.17 -12.05
N ILE A 464 -22.56 3.71 -10.89
CA ILE A 464 -22.44 2.94 -9.64
C ILE A 464 -23.80 2.41 -9.19
N LEU A 465 -24.84 3.23 -9.23
CA LEU A 465 -26.20 2.82 -8.88
C LEU A 465 -26.66 1.66 -9.77
N SER A 466 -26.46 1.77 -11.09
CA SER A 466 -26.82 0.71 -12.04
C SER A 466 -26.04 -0.60 -11.78
N PHE A 467 -24.77 -0.49 -11.40
CA PHE A 467 -23.95 -1.63 -10.98
C PHE A 467 -24.45 -2.26 -9.68
N ILE A 468 -24.76 -1.44 -8.66
CA ILE A 468 -25.31 -1.85 -7.36
C ILE A 468 -26.63 -2.59 -7.54
N GLU A 469 -27.55 -2.02 -8.34
CA GLU A 469 -28.84 -2.63 -8.66
C GLU A 469 -28.62 -4.00 -9.31
N ARG A 470 -27.79 -4.06 -10.36
CA ARG A 470 -27.52 -5.31 -11.09
C ARG A 470 -26.93 -6.40 -10.22
N LEU A 471 -25.90 -6.08 -9.44
CA LEU A 471 -25.23 -7.06 -8.58
C LEU A 471 -26.17 -7.55 -7.46
N ALA A 472 -26.91 -6.64 -6.83
CA ALA A 472 -27.88 -6.99 -5.80
C ALA A 472 -28.98 -7.92 -6.35
N ASP A 473 -29.53 -7.60 -7.52
CA ASP A 473 -30.56 -8.40 -8.19
C ASP A 473 -30.05 -9.81 -8.53
N TRP A 474 -28.82 -9.93 -9.04
CA TRP A 474 -28.21 -11.21 -9.36
C TRP A 474 -27.90 -12.08 -8.13
N ILE A 475 -27.48 -11.46 -7.02
CA ILE A 475 -27.30 -12.17 -5.74
C ILE A 475 -28.64 -12.68 -5.22
N GLU A 476 -29.68 -11.83 -5.25
CA GLU A 476 -31.03 -12.20 -4.82
C GLU A 476 -31.61 -13.35 -5.67
N GLU A 477 -31.50 -13.24 -7.00
CA GLU A 477 -31.92 -14.27 -7.94
C GLU A 477 -31.15 -15.57 -7.74
N GLY A 478 -29.83 -15.51 -7.54
CA GLY A 478 -29.01 -16.68 -7.21
C GLY A 478 -29.50 -17.40 -5.95
N GLY A 479 -29.82 -16.64 -4.90
CA GLY A 479 -30.39 -17.19 -3.65
C GLY A 479 -31.76 -17.84 -3.86
N LYS A 480 -32.65 -17.22 -4.65
CA LYS A 480 -33.96 -17.78 -5.02
C LYS A 480 -33.80 -19.09 -5.80
N GLN A 481 -32.90 -19.13 -6.78
CA GLN A 481 -32.62 -20.33 -7.56
C GLN A 481 -32.07 -21.47 -6.69
N PHE A 482 -31.16 -21.17 -5.77
CA PHE A 482 -30.61 -22.17 -4.86
C PHE A 482 -31.69 -22.75 -3.92
N THR A 483 -32.55 -21.87 -3.39
CA THR A 483 -33.67 -22.27 -2.54
C THR A 483 -34.69 -23.12 -3.32
N ALA A 484 -35.09 -22.67 -4.51
CA ALA A 484 -36.09 -23.35 -5.35
C ALA A 484 -35.65 -24.75 -5.80
N ASN A 485 -34.35 -24.97 -5.97
CA ASN A 485 -33.78 -26.25 -6.39
C ASN A 485 -33.24 -27.10 -5.21
N GLY A 486 -33.41 -26.65 -3.96
CA GLY A 486 -32.92 -27.39 -2.79
C GLY A 486 -31.39 -27.52 -2.70
N PHE A 487 -30.65 -26.56 -3.26
CA PHE A 487 -29.18 -26.57 -3.28
C PHE A 487 -28.51 -26.05 -2.00
N GLY A 488 -29.29 -25.53 -1.06
CA GLY A 488 -28.79 -24.97 0.20
C GLY A 488 -28.35 -23.51 0.06
N THR A 489 -27.39 -23.10 0.89
CA THR A 489 -26.87 -21.74 0.95
C THR A 489 -26.05 -21.39 -0.30
N LEU A 490 -26.22 -20.16 -0.81
CA LEU A 490 -25.42 -19.64 -1.91
C LEU A 490 -24.04 -19.22 -1.40
N HIS A 491 -23.00 -19.92 -1.88
CA HIS A 491 -21.60 -19.56 -1.65
C HIS A 491 -21.04 -18.80 -2.85
N THR A 492 -20.39 -17.65 -2.63
CA THR A 492 -20.04 -16.73 -3.72
C THR A 492 -18.54 -16.50 -3.81
N GLN A 493 -18.05 -16.28 -5.03
CA GLN A 493 -16.71 -15.78 -5.31
C GLN A 493 -16.78 -14.60 -6.29
N ILE A 494 -16.04 -13.54 -5.99
CA ILE A 494 -15.95 -12.29 -6.73
C ILE A 494 -14.50 -12.17 -7.19
N CYS A 495 -14.31 -12.11 -8.49
CA CYS A 495 -13.01 -12.08 -9.13
C CYS A 495 -12.74 -10.68 -9.66
N PHE A 496 -11.57 -10.15 -9.34
CA PHE A 496 -10.97 -9.00 -10.01
C PHE A 496 -9.70 -9.45 -10.72
N TRP A 497 -9.28 -8.72 -11.74
CA TRP A 497 -7.98 -9.00 -12.34
C TRP A 497 -6.85 -8.64 -11.34
N GLU A 498 -6.91 -7.46 -10.74
CA GLU A 498 -5.90 -6.95 -9.81
C GLU A 498 -6.49 -6.16 -8.65
N VAL A 499 -5.70 -6.00 -7.58
CA VAL A 499 -6.10 -5.30 -6.34
C VAL A 499 -6.54 -3.87 -6.60
N ARG A 500 -5.84 -3.15 -7.47
CA ARG A 500 -6.12 -1.74 -7.74
C ARG A 500 -7.54 -1.51 -8.27
N GLN A 501 -8.09 -2.44 -9.05
CA GLN A 501 -9.48 -2.34 -9.53
C GLN A 501 -10.51 -2.39 -8.38
N TYR A 502 -10.22 -3.20 -7.36
CA TYR A 502 -11.05 -3.30 -6.17
C TYR A 502 -10.94 -2.06 -5.29
N GLU A 503 -9.71 -1.56 -5.05
CA GLU A 503 -9.46 -0.32 -4.30
C GLU A 503 -10.20 0.86 -4.92
N GLU A 504 -10.16 1.01 -6.24
CA GLU A 504 -10.82 2.13 -6.92
C GLU A 504 -12.35 2.02 -6.89
N LEU A 505 -12.89 0.80 -6.89
CA LEU A 505 -14.31 0.59 -6.64
C LEU A 505 -14.69 0.99 -5.22
N CYS A 506 -13.87 0.65 -4.22
CA CYS A 506 -14.09 1.07 -2.83
C CYS A 506 -14.00 2.60 -2.69
N ASN A 507 -13.02 3.24 -3.32
CA ASN A 507 -12.91 4.71 -3.36
C ASN A 507 -14.16 5.36 -3.95
N ALA A 508 -14.70 4.79 -5.03
CA ALA A 508 -15.93 5.26 -5.64
C ALA A 508 -17.15 5.06 -4.72
N PHE A 509 -17.23 3.93 -4.01
CA PHE A 509 -18.23 3.72 -2.97
C PHE A 509 -18.10 4.73 -1.83
N GLY A 510 -16.88 5.15 -1.47
CA GLY A 510 -16.61 6.18 -0.46
C GLY A 510 -17.15 7.55 -0.86
N ARG A 511 -16.88 7.96 -2.10
CA ARG A 511 -17.40 9.22 -2.66
C ARG A 511 -18.92 9.32 -2.61
N HIS A 512 -19.62 8.20 -2.81
CA HIS A 512 -21.09 8.13 -2.85
C HIS A 512 -21.69 7.41 -1.62
N LEU A 513 -20.94 7.31 -0.52
CA LEU A 513 -21.32 6.46 0.62
C LEU A 513 -22.69 6.84 1.21
N LEU A 514 -22.97 8.14 1.33
CA LEU A 514 -24.25 8.61 1.85
C LEU A 514 -25.42 8.22 0.95
N ASP A 515 -25.27 8.39 -0.36
CA ASP A 515 -26.29 8.01 -1.35
C ASP A 515 -26.54 6.49 -1.32
N ILE A 516 -25.48 5.69 -1.16
CA ILE A 516 -25.59 4.22 -1.02
C ILE A 516 -26.36 3.85 0.25
N LEU A 517 -26.05 4.48 1.38
CA LEU A 517 -26.70 4.18 2.67
C LEU A 517 -28.18 4.62 2.73
N ASP A 518 -28.58 5.56 1.87
CA ASP A 518 -29.96 6.06 1.73
C ASP A 518 -30.84 5.21 0.78
N LEU A 519 -30.26 4.23 0.08
CA LEU A 519 -31.01 3.30 -0.78
C LEU A 519 -32.07 2.51 0.01
N GLN A 520 -33.25 2.35 -0.58
CA GLN A 520 -34.37 1.68 0.08
C GLN A 520 -34.16 0.16 0.21
N ASN A 521 -33.56 -0.47 -0.80
CA ASN A 521 -33.32 -1.91 -0.81
C ASN A 521 -32.16 -2.26 0.14
N ARG A 522 -32.41 -3.21 1.05
CA ARG A 522 -31.42 -3.69 2.02
C ARG A 522 -30.19 -4.36 1.38
N TYR A 523 -30.37 -5.10 0.28
CA TYR A 523 -29.29 -5.79 -0.42
C TYR A 523 -28.35 -4.77 -1.08
N GLN A 524 -28.92 -3.74 -1.71
CA GLN A 524 -28.15 -2.66 -2.31
C GLN A 524 -27.29 -1.93 -1.26
N ARG A 525 -27.88 -1.55 -0.11
CA ARG A 525 -27.13 -0.96 1.01
C ARG A 525 -26.03 -1.87 1.53
N ALA A 526 -26.28 -3.18 1.61
CA ALA A 526 -25.32 -4.13 2.16
C ALA A 526 -24.04 -4.23 1.30
N LEU A 527 -24.08 -3.87 0.02
CA LEU A 527 -22.90 -3.82 -0.85
C LEU A 527 -21.85 -2.81 -0.38
N ALA A 528 -22.23 -1.79 0.40
CA ALA A 528 -21.26 -0.89 1.03
C ALA A 528 -20.27 -1.62 1.94
N TRP A 529 -20.63 -2.78 2.49
CA TRP A 529 -19.72 -3.60 3.30
C TRP A 529 -19.02 -4.72 2.51
N LEU A 530 -19.36 -4.87 1.23
CA LEU A 530 -18.65 -5.75 0.29
C LEU A 530 -17.54 -5.00 -0.44
N PHE A 531 -17.77 -3.71 -0.71
CA PHE A 531 -16.79 -2.75 -1.23
C PHE A 531 -16.66 -1.58 -0.23
N PRO A 532 -16.12 -1.84 0.97
CA PRO A 532 -16.06 -0.84 2.03
C PRO A 532 -15.03 0.23 1.68
N PRO A 533 -15.42 1.52 1.70
CA PRO A 533 -14.46 2.60 1.63
C PRO A 533 -13.71 2.76 2.96
N ASP A 534 -12.63 3.54 2.97
CA ASP A 534 -11.80 3.78 4.17
C ASP A 534 -12.62 4.32 5.36
N GLU A 535 -13.72 5.03 5.09
CA GLU A 535 -14.60 5.56 6.11
C GLU A 535 -15.50 4.50 6.76
N LEU A 536 -15.60 3.28 6.23
CA LEU A 536 -16.50 2.22 6.71
C LEU A 536 -15.72 0.97 7.15
N LEU A 537 -16.02 0.45 8.35
CA LEU A 537 -15.34 -0.74 8.82
C LEU A 537 -15.85 -2.02 8.12
N GLU A 538 -14.92 -2.85 7.66
CA GLU A 538 -15.13 -4.16 7.02
C GLU A 538 -15.88 -5.18 7.89
N LYS A 539 -16.48 -6.21 7.28
CA LYS A 539 -17.02 -7.37 8.02
C LYS A 539 -15.96 -8.45 8.15
N THR A 540 -15.93 -9.11 9.31
CA THR A 540 -15.05 -10.26 9.57
C THR A 540 -15.19 -11.36 8.52
N ASP A 541 -16.43 -11.63 8.10
CA ASP A 541 -16.77 -12.69 7.14
C ASP A 541 -16.44 -12.30 5.69
N HIS A 542 -15.98 -11.07 5.47
CA HIS A 542 -15.63 -10.53 4.14
C HIS A 542 -14.13 -10.26 3.99
N LEU A 543 -13.30 -10.61 4.99
CA LEU A 543 -11.83 -10.52 4.97
C LEU A 543 -11.17 -11.63 4.11
N CYS A 544 -11.91 -12.05 3.06
CA CYS A 544 -11.63 -12.98 1.95
C CYS A 544 -11.60 -14.49 2.26
N PRO A 545 -12.62 -15.22 1.76
CA PRO A 545 -12.51 -15.87 0.44
C PRO A 545 -13.50 -15.40 -0.65
N ASN A 546 -14.27 -14.34 -0.38
CA ASN A 546 -15.19 -13.76 -1.36
C ASN A 546 -14.47 -13.00 -2.48
N ILE A 547 -13.38 -12.26 -2.23
CA ILE A 547 -12.70 -11.45 -3.24
C ILE A 547 -11.36 -12.09 -3.62
N VAL A 548 -11.10 -12.22 -4.92
CA VAL A 548 -9.91 -12.89 -5.45
C VAL A 548 -9.27 -12.07 -6.56
N PHE A 549 -7.95 -11.94 -6.51
CA PHE A 549 -7.15 -11.26 -7.53
C PHE A 549 -6.47 -12.28 -8.43
N ILE A 550 -6.96 -12.39 -9.67
CA ILE A 550 -6.56 -13.46 -10.59
C ILE A 550 -5.13 -13.29 -11.12
N ARG A 551 -4.66 -12.04 -11.30
CA ARG A 551 -3.30 -11.74 -11.74
C ARG A 551 -2.22 -12.33 -10.83
N ASP A 552 -2.45 -12.35 -9.52
CA ASP A 552 -1.50 -12.90 -8.54
C ASP A 552 -1.38 -14.42 -8.67
N ILE A 553 -2.52 -15.09 -8.90
CA ILE A 553 -2.55 -16.54 -9.13
C ILE A 553 -1.84 -16.89 -10.44
N ILE A 554 -2.10 -16.13 -11.50
CA ILE A 554 -1.42 -16.27 -12.80
C ILE A 554 0.09 -16.08 -12.63
N SER A 555 0.51 -15.00 -11.99
CA SER A 555 1.93 -14.69 -11.78
C SER A 555 2.65 -15.76 -10.96
N GLY A 556 1.97 -16.37 -9.98
CA GLY A 556 2.54 -17.42 -9.12
C GLY A 556 2.54 -18.84 -9.73
N SER A 557 1.57 -19.14 -10.60
CA SER A 557 1.26 -20.52 -11.01
C SER A 557 1.30 -20.78 -12.52
N VAL A 558 1.31 -19.77 -13.38
CA VAL A 558 1.28 -19.95 -14.85
C VAL A 558 2.49 -19.25 -15.46
N ARG A 559 3.20 -19.95 -16.36
CA ARG A 559 4.24 -19.34 -17.21
C ARG A 559 3.64 -19.07 -18.58
N LEU A 560 3.55 -17.78 -18.90
CA LEU A 560 2.95 -17.27 -20.11
C LEU A 560 4.03 -16.81 -21.10
N PRO A 561 3.86 -17.05 -22.40
CA PRO A 561 4.74 -16.52 -23.44
C PRO A 561 4.43 -15.04 -23.76
N GLN A 562 4.06 -14.25 -22.75
CA GLN A 562 3.70 -12.84 -22.89
C GLN A 562 4.90 -11.94 -22.60
N PHE A 563 5.20 -11.02 -23.52
CA PHE A 563 6.36 -10.14 -23.37
C PHE A 563 6.02 -8.87 -22.56
N PHE A 564 7.01 -8.41 -21.78
CA PHE A 564 7.07 -7.09 -21.12
C PHE A 564 6.07 -6.79 -19.99
N ALA A 565 4.84 -7.28 -20.08
CA ALA A 565 3.79 -7.09 -19.09
C ALA A 565 2.86 -8.31 -19.05
N THR A 566 2.41 -8.69 -17.86
CA THR A 566 1.31 -9.67 -17.71
C THR A 566 0.01 -8.90 -17.66
N THR A 567 -0.75 -8.93 -18.76
CA THR A 567 -2.03 -8.21 -18.88
C THR A 567 -3.22 -9.15 -19.00
N LEU A 568 -4.43 -8.71 -18.64
CA LEU A 568 -5.63 -9.57 -18.72
C LEU A 568 -5.89 -10.10 -20.12
N LEU A 569 -5.94 -9.20 -21.12
CA LEU A 569 -6.24 -9.60 -22.50
C LEU A 569 -5.13 -10.47 -23.10
N GLY A 570 -3.86 -10.15 -22.85
CA GLY A 570 -2.74 -10.99 -23.33
C GLY A 570 -2.67 -12.34 -22.61
N THR A 571 -3.04 -12.39 -21.33
CA THR A 571 -3.19 -13.66 -20.61
C THR A 571 -4.31 -14.49 -21.24
N ALA A 572 -5.47 -13.91 -21.50
CA ALA A 572 -6.59 -14.62 -22.11
C ALA A 572 -6.26 -15.09 -23.54
N GLU A 573 -5.46 -14.35 -24.31
CA GLU A 573 -5.02 -14.77 -25.65
C GLU A 573 -4.21 -16.08 -25.62
N HIS A 574 -3.39 -16.29 -24.59
CA HIS A 574 -2.55 -17.48 -24.46
C HIS A 574 -3.13 -18.56 -23.52
N TYR A 575 -3.96 -18.17 -22.56
CA TYR A 575 -4.43 -19.01 -21.46
C TYR A 575 -5.91 -18.76 -21.16
N HIS A 576 -6.79 -19.48 -21.85
CA HIS A 576 -8.24 -19.38 -21.73
C HIS A 576 -8.92 -20.74 -21.62
N HIS A 577 -10.19 -20.70 -21.21
CA HIS A 577 -11.04 -21.88 -21.23
C HIS A 577 -11.54 -22.16 -22.66
N ALA A 578 -11.48 -23.42 -23.12
CA ALA A 578 -11.78 -23.80 -24.50
C ALA A 578 -13.18 -23.37 -25.00
N ARG A 579 -14.17 -23.30 -24.10
CA ARG A 579 -15.55 -22.85 -24.40
C ARG A 579 -15.77 -21.34 -24.28
N LEU A 580 -14.80 -20.60 -23.73
CA LEU A 580 -14.88 -19.16 -23.48
C LEU A 580 -13.73 -18.48 -24.24
N GLN A 581 -13.77 -18.55 -25.57
CA GLN A 581 -12.73 -17.96 -26.42
C GLN A 581 -12.64 -16.43 -26.17
N PRO A 582 -11.43 -15.85 -26.12
CA PRO A 582 -11.26 -14.41 -25.97
C PRO A 582 -12.01 -13.65 -27.05
N ARG A 583 -12.66 -12.54 -26.67
CA ARG A 583 -13.35 -11.67 -27.62
C ARG A 583 -12.35 -10.74 -28.28
N LYS A 584 -12.51 -10.51 -29.58
CA LYS A 584 -11.64 -9.60 -30.33
C LYS A 584 -11.88 -8.15 -29.89
N VAL A 585 -10.83 -7.49 -29.41
CA VAL A 585 -10.82 -6.07 -29.07
C VAL A 585 -10.18 -5.29 -30.21
N ASP A 586 -10.75 -4.14 -30.56
CA ASP A 586 -10.16 -3.25 -31.56
C ASP A 586 -8.88 -2.60 -31.02
N ASN A 587 -7.86 -2.55 -31.86
CA ASN A 587 -6.55 -1.92 -31.59
C ASN A 587 -6.65 -0.50 -31.01
N TYR A 588 -7.73 0.24 -31.30
CA TYR A 588 -8.00 1.55 -30.72
C TYR A 588 -8.12 1.55 -29.20
N TYR A 589 -8.67 0.47 -28.64
CA TYR A 589 -8.98 0.29 -27.22
C TYR A 589 -8.02 -0.69 -26.52
N PHE A 590 -6.99 -1.16 -27.23
CA PHE A 590 -6.01 -2.10 -26.70
C PHE A 590 -4.78 -1.36 -26.16
N GLU A 591 -4.37 -1.70 -24.94
CA GLU A 591 -3.15 -1.23 -24.28
C GLU A 591 -2.20 -2.43 -24.09
N PRO A 592 -1.08 -2.53 -24.84
CA PRO A 592 -0.23 -3.73 -24.81
C PRO A 592 0.51 -3.93 -23.49
N LEU A 593 0.77 -2.86 -22.74
CA LEU A 593 1.54 -2.90 -21.50
C LEU A 593 0.71 -2.63 -20.24
N GLY A 594 -0.62 -2.60 -20.36
CA GLY A 594 -1.54 -2.21 -19.29
C GLY A 594 -2.85 -3.00 -19.32
N ASP A 595 -3.58 -2.90 -18.22
CA ASP A 595 -4.76 -3.73 -17.94
C ASP A 595 -6.09 -3.01 -18.20
N ALA A 596 -6.04 -1.69 -18.43
CA ALA A 596 -7.19 -0.84 -18.67
C ALA A 596 -7.27 -0.41 -20.14
N ILE A 597 -8.46 0.06 -20.53
CA ILE A 597 -8.65 0.74 -21.81
C ILE A 597 -7.79 2.03 -21.81
N PRO A 598 -7.09 2.37 -22.91
CA PRO A 598 -6.28 3.58 -22.98
C PRO A 598 -7.05 4.81 -22.51
N ARG A 599 -6.43 5.56 -21.58
CA ARG A 599 -7.03 6.72 -20.90
C ARG A 599 -7.64 7.73 -21.87
N GLU A 600 -6.99 7.95 -23.01
CA GLU A 600 -7.42 8.91 -24.03
C GLU A 600 -8.83 8.62 -24.56
N ARG A 601 -9.25 7.35 -24.55
CA ARG A 601 -10.55 6.90 -25.06
C ARG A 601 -11.71 7.46 -24.25
N ILE A 602 -11.57 7.56 -22.92
CA ILE A 602 -12.64 8.13 -22.09
C ILE A 602 -12.64 9.65 -22.19
N PHE A 603 -11.48 10.30 -22.30
CA PHE A 603 -11.39 11.75 -22.45
C PHE A 603 -12.06 12.24 -23.74
N GLU A 604 -11.97 11.48 -24.83
CA GLU A 604 -12.71 11.77 -26.06
C GLU A 604 -14.23 11.80 -25.83
N ILE A 605 -14.76 10.95 -24.96
CA ILE A 605 -16.18 10.92 -24.58
C ILE A 605 -16.48 12.10 -23.64
N TRP A 606 -15.72 12.27 -22.56
CA TRP A 606 -15.94 13.32 -21.55
C TRP A 606 -15.88 14.72 -22.15
N LYS A 607 -14.85 15.01 -22.94
CA LYS A 607 -14.56 16.33 -23.52
C LYS A 607 -15.23 16.58 -24.87
N SER A 608 -16.07 15.66 -25.35
CA SER A 608 -16.87 15.93 -26.56
C SER A 608 -17.91 17.02 -26.29
N THR A 609 -17.77 18.15 -26.98
CA THR A 609 -18.72 19.28 -26.96
C THR A 609 -19.69 19.26 -28.14
N THR A 610 -19.35 18.56 -29.22
CA THR A 610 -20.12 18.51 -30.48
C THR A 610 -21.01 17.26 -30.60
N GLY A 611 -20.97 16.37 -29.60
CA GLY A 611 -21.66 15.07 -29.65
C GLY A 611 -20.99 14.04 -30.57
N THR A 612 -19.75 14.31 -31.02
CA THR A 612 -18.97 13.40 -31.86
C THR A 612 -17.55 13.19 -31.32
N VAL A 613 -16.93 12.07 -31.68
CA VAL A 613 -15.53 11.73 -31.33
C VAL A 613 -14.77 11.31 -32.59
N ARG A 614 -13.43 11.41 -32.56
CA ARG A 614 -12.57 10.99 -33.68
C ARG A 614 -11.87 9.67 -33.38
N ILE A 615 -12.35 8.58 -33.97
CA ILE A 615 -11.74 7.25 -33.84
C ILE A 615 -10.88 6.97 -35.07
N PHE A 616 -9.56 6.84 -34.89
CA PHE A 616 -8.58 6.73 -35.99
C PHE A 616 -8.80 7.76 -37.11
N GLY A 617 -9.01 9.03 -36.73
CA GLY A 617 -9.25 10.13 -37.67
C GLY A 617 -10.64 10.18 -38.28
N LYS A 618 -11.53 9.21 -38.01
CA LYS A 618 -12.92 9.20 -38.51
C LYS A 618 -13.88 9.73 -37.45
N THR A 619 -14.73 10.68 -37.83
CA THR A 619 -15.79 11.21 -36.96
C THR A 619 -16.87 10.15 -36.73
N ARG A 620 -17.23 9.93 -35.47
CA ARG A 620 -18.27 9.00 -35.02
C ARG A 620 -19.19 9.66 -33.99
N PRO A 621 -20.48 9.29 -33.90
CA PRO A 621 -21.36 9.75 -32.83
C PRO A 621 -20.84 9.32 -31.46
N ILE A 622 -21.01 10.17 -30.45
CA ILE A 622 -20.58 9.88 -29.07
C ILE A 622 -21.23 8.61 -28.50
N ASN A 623 -22.51 8.36 -28.80
CA ASN A 623 -23.22 7.16 -28.35
C ASN A 623 -22.58 5.88 -28.90
N GLU A 624 -22.08 5.92 -30.14
CA GLU A 624 -21.36 4.78 -30.73
C GLU A 624 -20.06 4.51 -29.98
N ALA A 625 -19.35 5.57 -29.55
CA ALA A 625 -18.13 5.44 -28.76
C ALA A 625 -18.40 4.90 -27.35
N ILE A 626 -19.46 5.36 -26.69
CA ILE A 626 -19.91 4.84 -25.39
C ILE A 626 -20.23 3.34 -25.49
N THR A 627 -21.02 2.93 -26.49
CA THR A 627 -21.34 1.52 -26.72
C THR A 627 -20.09 0.69 -27.00
N ARG A 628 -19.17 1.18 -27.84
CA ARG A 628 -17.89 0.48 -28.11
C ARG A 628 -17.05 0.35 -26.85
N TYR A 629 -16.95 1.39 -26.01
CA TYR A 629 -16.24 1.35 -24.74
C TYR A 629 -16.86 0.27 -23.82
N GLY A 630 -18.19 0.24 -23.70
CA GLY A 630 -18.93 -0.79 -22.95
C GLY A 630 -18.66 -2.21 -23.45
N ASN A 631 -18.69 -2.43 -24.76
CA ASN A 631 -18.38 -3.74 -25.35
C ASN A 631 -16.94 -4.20 -25.03
N VAL A 632 -15.99 -3.28 -24.96
CA VAL A 632 -14.60 -3.59 -24.58
C VAL A 632 -14.52 -3.93 -23.09
N LEU A 633 -15.24 -3.24 -22.20
CA LEU A 633 -15.32 -3.62 -20.79
C LEU A 633 -15.91 -5.04 -20.62
N GLN A 634 -16.98 -5.37 -21.35
CA GLN A 634 -17.54 -6.73 -21.36
C GLN A 634 -16.54 -7.76 -21.88
N ALA A 635 -15.72 -7.42 -22.89
CA ALA A 635 -14.66 -8.30 -23.36
C ALA A 635 -13.59 -8.58 -22.28
N HIS A 636 -13.26 -7.60 -21.43
CA HIS A 636 -12.38 -7.80 -20.28
C HIS A 636 -13.06 -8.71 -19.24
N ALA A 637 -14.33 -8.47 -18.88
CA ALA A 637 -15.04 -9.32 -17.91
C ALA A 637 -15.17 -10.78 -18.39
N TRP A 638 -15.39 -10.96 -19.70
CA TRP A 638 -15.37 -12.26 -20.34
C TRP A 638 -13.99 -12.94 -20.30
N ALA A 639 -12.93 -12.18 -20.58
CA ALA A 639 -11.55 -12.66 -20.48
C ALA A 639 -11.23 -13.12 -19.06
N LEU A 640 -11.63 -12.33 -18.05
CA LEU A 640 -11.43 -12.67 -16.64
C LEU A 640 -12.13 -13.99 -16.28
N GLY A 641 -13.42 -14.14 -16.59
CA GLY A 641 -14.15 -15.38 -16.35
C GLY A 641 -13.56 -16.59 -17.10
N SER A 642 -13.03 -16.39 -18.31
CA SER A 642 -12.36 -17.44 -19.08
C SER A 642 -11.06 -17.92 -18.44
N VAL A 643 -10.21 -16.98 -18.01
CA VAL A 643 -8.96 -17.26 -17.31
C VAL A 643 -9.24 -17.97 -15.98
N THR A 644 -10.18 -17.45 -15.19
CA THR A 644 -10.60 -18.04 -13.90
C THR A 644 -11.11 -19.47 -14.07
N ALA A 645 -11.96 -19.72 -15.07
CA ALA A 645 -12.46 -21.05 -15.39
C ALA A 645 -11.33 -22.02 -15.76
N ARG A 646 -10.34 -21.56 -16.54
CA ARG A 646 -9.19 -22.40 -16.91
C ARG A 646 -8.29 -22.71 -15.71
N LEU A 647 -8.01 -21.73 -14.86
CA LEU A 647 -7.26 -21.90 -13.61
C LEU A 647 -7.89 -22.96 -12.71
N ARG A 648 -9.22 -22.93 -12.52
CA ARG A 648 -9.91 -23.94 -11.69
C ARG A 648 -9.74 -25.37 -12.20
N ILE A 649 -9.62 -25.55 -13.51
CA ILE A 649 -9.40 -26.87 -14.12
C ILE A 649 -7.96 -27.32 -13.88
N ASP A 650 -6.97 -26.50 -14.24
CA ASP A 650 -5.56 -26.91 -14.19
C ASP A 650 -5.03 -27.01 -12.76
N LEU A 651 -5.52 -26.15 -11.86
CA LEU A 651 -5.09 -26.10 -10.45
C LEU A 651 -6.03 -26.85 -9.52
N LYS A 652 -6.91 -27.73 -10.02
CA LYS A 652 -7.91 -28.44 -9.20
C LYS A 652 -7.35 -29.15 -7.96
N ALA A 653 -6.13 -29.70 -8.05
CA ALA A 653 -5.43 -30.36 -6.93
C ALA A 653 -4.62 -29.39 -6.04
N ALA A 654 -4.33 -28.19 -6.56
CA ALA A 654 -3.59 -27.11 -5.90
C ALA A 654 -4.49 -26.14 -5.12
N ILE A 655 -5.78 -26.07 -5.47
CA ILE A 655 -6.76 -25.19 -4.81
C ILE A 655 -7.16 -25.76 -3.45
N SER A 656 -7.02 -24.93 -2.42
CA SER A 656 -7.38 -25.24 -1.03
C SER A 656 -8.49 -24.34 -0.46
N GLY A 657 -8.83 -23.25 -1.16
CA GLY A 657 -9.87 -22.30 -0.75
C GLY A 657 -11.28 -22.83 -0.92
N ASN A 658 -12.21 -22.28 -0.13
CA ASN A 658 -13.65 -22.52 -0.21
C ASN A 658 -14.37 -21.18 -0.29
N ALA A 659 -15.41 -21.08 -1.12
CA ALA A 659 -16.23 -19.87 -1.20
C ALA A 659 -17.06 -19.74 0.09
N PRO A 660 -17.06 -18.57 0.76
CA PRO A 660 -17.87 -18.37 1.96
C PRO A 660 -19.32 -18.06 1.55
N GLU A 661 -20.22 -18.03 2.53
CA GLU A 661 -21.58 -17.51 2.32
C GLU A 661 -21.52 -15.99 2.11
N LEU A 662 -22.30 -15.48 1.15
CA LEU A 662 -22.41 -14.03 0.96
C LEU A 662 -23.50 -13.44 1.86
N SER A 663 -23.08 -12.88 3.00
CA SER A 663 -23.97 -12.22 3.95
C SER A 663 -24.34 -10.79 3.52
N MET A 664 -25.56 -10.63 3.00
CA MET A 664 -26.15 -9.33 2.64
C MET A 664 -26.80 -8.60 3.83
N THR A 665 -26.30 -8.87 5.04
CA THR A 665 -26.78 -8.23 6.27
C THR A 665 -26.04 -6.91 6.55
N ILE A 666 -26.72 -5.94 7.15
CA ILE A 666 -26.09 -4.70 7.63
C ILE A 666 -25.60 -4.94 9.07
N PRO A 667 -24.31 -4.72 9.37
CA PRO A 667 -23.77 -4.93 10.71
C PRO A 667 -24.38 -3.95 11.73
N SER A 668 -24.98 -4.47 12.80
CA SER A 668 -25.54 -3.66 13.90
C SER A 668 -24.58 -3.47 15.08
N GLY A 669 -23.48 -4.22 15.10
CA GLY A 669 -22.49 -4.27 16.18
C GLY A 669 -23.03 -4.88 17.47
N MET A 670 -22.21 -4.87 18.52
CA MET A 670 -22.60 -5.36 19.85
C MET A 670 -23.78 -4.59 20.46
N THR A 671 -24.52 -5.25 21.34
CA THR A 671 -25.56 -4.64 22.20
C THR A 671 -25.08 -4.53 23.64
N GLY A 672 -25.66 -3.60 24.41
CA GLY A 672 -25.31 -3.41 25.83
C GLY A 672 -23.92 -2.80 26.06
N VAL A 673 -23.36 -2.13 25.05
CA VAL A 673 -22.06 -1.42 25.13
C VAL A 673 -22.20 -0.01 24.59
N ALA A 674 -21.29 0.88 25.01
CA ALA A 674 -21.17 2.21 24.43
C ALA A 674 -20.98 2.16 22.90
N TYR A 675 -21.40 3.21 22.20
CA TYR A 675 -21.44 3.19 20.74
C TYR A 675 -20.05 2.98 20.12
N ASP A 676 -19.03 3.70 20.59
CA ASP A 676 -17.64 3.56 20.10
C ASP A 676 -17.07 2.17 20.38
N SER A 677 -17.52 1.51 21.46
CA SER A 677 -17.10 0.15 21.78
C SER A 677 -17.55 -0.87 20.73
N LYS A 678 -18.62 -0.59 19.98
CA LYS A 678 -19.01 -1.42 18.83
C LYS A 678 -17.95 -1.37 17.73
N LEU A 679 -17.37 -0.19 17.48
CA LEU A 679 -16.30 -0.01 16.51
C LEU A 679 -15.03 -0.72 16.98
N TRP A 680 -14.63 -0.55 18.23
CA TRP A 680 -13.40 -1.17 18.77
C TRP A 680 -13.46 -2.70 18.78
N ASP A 681 -14.60 -3.28 19.19
CA ASP A 681 -14.82 -4.72 19.14
C ASP A 681 -14.69 -5.24 17.71
N ARG A 682 -15.36 -4.57 16.77
CA ARG A 682 -15.31 -4.96 15.36
C ARG A 682 -13.91 -4.80 14.78
N TRP A 683 -13.20 -3.73 15.10
CA TRP A 683 -11.81 -3.52 14.69
C TRP A 683 -10.91 -4.65 15.19
N SER A 684 -11.09 -5.07 16.44
CA SER A 684 -10.33 -6.19 17.02
C SER A 684 -10.61 -7.50 16.27
N GLN A 685 -11.89 -7.81 15.99
CA GLN A 685 -12.24 -9.02 15.22
C GLN A 685 -11.71 -8.97 13.78
N VAL A 686 -11.81 -7.81 13.12
CA VAL A 686 -11.29 -7.59 11.78
C VAL A 686 -9.77 -7.76 11.76
N SER A 687 -9.06 -7.11 12.68
CA SER A 687 -7.60 -7.22 12.80
C SER A 687 -7.15 -8.66 13.02
N ALA A 688 -7.83 -9.40 13.92
CA ALA A 688 -7.52 -10.80 14.18
C ALA A 688 -7.77 -11.69 12.95
N ALA A 689 -8.85 -11.44 12.21
CA ALA A 689 -9.17 -12.17 10.99
C ALA A 689 -8.21 -11.84 9.84
N VAL A 690 -7.82 -10.58 9.64
CA VAL A 690 -6.77 -10.16 8.68
C VAL A 690 -5.47 -10.87 8.98
N ALA A 691 -4.98 -10.76 10.22
CA ALA A 691 -3.71 -11.38 10.63
C ALA A 691 -3.75 -12.91 10.44
N LYS A 692 -4.89 -13.55 10.73
CA LYS A 692 -5.10 -14.97 10.47
C LYS A 692 -5.05 -15.30 8.97
N THR A 693 -5.71 -14.51 8.12
CA THR A 693 -5.70 -14.71 6.66
C THR A 693 -4.28 -14.57 6.10
N GLU A 694 -3.52 -13.56 6.52
CA GLU A 694 -2.11 -13.39 6.11
C GLU A 694 -1.22 -14.57 6.55
N ALA A 695 -1.40 -15.07 7.76
CA ALA A 695 -0.67 -16.23 8.27
C ALA A 695 -1.03 -17.50 7.48
N LEU A 696 -2.32 -17.72 7.17
CA LEU A 696 -2.76 -18.82 6.30
C LEU A 696 -2.17 -18.71 4.88
N GLY A 697 -2.08 -17.50 4.33
CA GLY A 697 -1.39 -17.24 3.06
C GLY A 697 0.09 -17.62 3.12
N SER A 698 0.74 -17.39 4.26
CA SER A 698 2.14 -17.79 4.47
C SER A 698 2.31 -19.32 4.52
N PHE A 699 1.30 -20.08 4.96
CA PHE A 699 1.36 -21.55 5.02
C PHE A 699 1.28 -22.24 3.64
N ILE A 700 0.76 -21.54 2.63
CA ILE A 700 0.69 -22.04 1.24
C ILE A 700 1.79 -21.47 0.35
N ALA A 701 2.54 -20.48 0.83
CA ALA A 701 3.64 -19.87 0.11
C ALA A 701 4.82 -20.85 -0.06
N ARG A 702 5.63 -20.64 -1.10
CA ARG A 702 6.86 -21.41 -1.30
C ARG A 702 7.94 -21.01 -0.30
N ALA A 703 8.78 -21.97 0.08
CA ALA A 703 9.85 -21.76 1.05
C ALA A 703 10.84 -20.68 0.60
N GLU A 704 11.16 -20.59 -0.70
CA GLU A 704 12.06 -19.58 -1.25
C GLU A 704 11.49 -18.16 -1.11
N SER A 705 10.18 -18.00 -1.32
CA SER A 705 9.51 -16.71 -1.15
C SER A 705 9.45 -16.30 0.31
N LEU A 706 9.19 -17.25 1.22
CA LEU A 706 9.21 -17.00 2.67
C LEU A 706 10.62 -16.67 3.18
N GLU A 707 11.63 -17.38 2.72
CA GLU A 707 13.04 -17.15 3.05
C GLU A 707 13.53 -15.79 2.51
N ALA A 708 13.16 -15.42 1.29
CA ALA A 708 13.46 -14.09 0.72
C ALA A 708 12.79 -12.94 1.49
N ALA A 709 11.65 -13.20 2.12
CA ALA A 709 10.93 -12.24 2.97
C ALA A 709 11.33 -12.31 4.46
N TYR A 710 12.36 -13.10 4.82
CA TYR A 710 12.84 -13.30 6.18
C TYR A 710 11.81 -13.94 7.15
N LYS A 711 10.78 -14.59 6.60
CA LYS A 711 9.66 -15.20 7.33
C LYS A 711 9.87 -16.69 7.68
N ALA A 712 10.86 -17.33 7.07
CA ALA A 712 11.14 -18.74 7.31
C ALA A 712 12.64 -19.04 7.45
N ILE A 713 12.96 -20.08 8.22
CA ILE A 713 14.29 -20.69 8.30
C ILE A 713 14.25 -22.02 7.55
N VAL A 714 15.04 -22.15 6.49
CA VAL A 714 15.17 -23.39 5.70
C VAL A 714 16.26 -24.28 6.31
N LEU A 715 15.87 -25.48 6.73
CA LEU A 715 16.73 -26.52 7.28
C LEU A 715 17.12 -27.47 6.15
N THR A 716 18.38 -27.40 5.72
CA THR A 716 18.86 -28.02 4.48
C THR A 716 19.31 -29.47 4.64
N ARG A 717 19.95 -29.79 5.77
CA ARG A 717 20.52 -31.11 6.03
C ARG A 717 20.57 -31.39 7.52
N LEU A 718 20.21 -32.60 7.94
CA LEU A 718 20.39 -33.06 9.30
C LEU A 718 21.89 -33.24 9.60
N ILE A 719 22.36 -32.63 10.70
CA ILE A 719 23.73 -32.79 11.21
C ILE A 719 23.76 -33.90 12.24
N LYS A 720 22.83 -33.87 13.20
CA LYS A 720 22.80 -34.81 14.32
C LYS A 720 21.38 -34.96 14.88
N ASP A 721 20.99 -36.20 15.17
CA ASP A 721 19.82 -36.52 15.99
C ASP A 721 20.30 -36.69 17.44
N HIS A 722 19.74 -35.92 18.37
CA HIS A 722 20.07 -35.98 19.80
C HIS A 722 19.10 -36.86 20.59
N GLY A 723 18.12 -37.50 19.93
CA GLY A 723 17.03 -38.24 20.55
C GLY A 723 15.92 -37.31 21.07
N ASN A 724 14.81 -37.90 21.54
CA ASN A 724 13.65 -37.18 22.07
C ASN A 724 13.13 -36.08 21.11
N ASN A 725 13.09 -36.38 19.81
CA ASN A 725 12.68 -35.44 18.76
C ASN A 725 13.49 -34.13 18.72
N THR A 726 14.73 -34.15 19.21
CA THR A 726 15.64 -33.00 19.17
C THR A 726 16.70 -33.19 18.10
N PHE A 727 16.77 -32.25 17.16
CA PHE A 727 17.57 -32.37 15.95
C PHE A 727 18.46 -31.14 15.74
N GLU A 728 19.69 -31.35 15.30
CA GLU A 728 20.61 -30.31 14.84
C GLU A 728 20.65 -30.30 13.31
N PHE A 729 20.38 -29.15 12.71
CA PHE A 729 20.33 -28.96 11.26
C PHE A 729 21.35 -27.92 10.78
N ALA A 730 21.83 -28.12 9.55
CA ALA A 730 22.47 -27.08 8.75
C ALA A 730 21.40 -26.15 8.18
N VAL A 731 21.58 -24.85 8.37
CA VAL A 731 20.66 -23.80 7.94
C VAL A 731 21.11 -23.23 6.61
N SER A 732 20.14 -22.94 5.73
CA SER A 732 20.40 -22.23 4.48
C SER A 732 21.09 -20.89 4.73
N GLU A 733 22.03 -20.53 3.85
CA GLU A 733 22.73 -19.24 3.92
C GLU A 733 21.77 -18.05 3.95
N ASP A 734 20.70 -18.18 3.17
CA ASP A 734 19.68 -17.18 2.96
C ASP A 734 18.72 -17.00 4.15
N SER A 735 18.77 -17.91 5.15
CA SER A 735 17.94 -17.91 6.35
C SER A 735 18.63 -17.28 7.57
N SER A 736 19.90 -16.86 7.44
CA SER A 736 20.67 -16.24 8.53
C SER A 736 20.10 -14.91 9.03
N GLU A 737 19.29 -14.24 8.20
CA GLU A 737 18.60 -12.97 8.50
C GLU A 737 17.12 -13.16 8.90
N ALA A 738 16.66 -14.41 9.10
CA ALA A 738 15.28 -14.68 9.50
C ALA A 738 14.93 -14.00 10.83
N LYS A 739 13.69 -13.48 10.92
CA LYS A 739 13.19 -12.75 12.11
C LYS A 739 12.89 -13.63 13.32
N ILE A 740 12.92 -14.94 13.14
CA ILE A 740 12.66 -15.94 14.18
C ILE A 740 13.87 -16.02 15.13
N GLU A 741 13.63 -16.02 16.44
CA GLU A 741 14.64 -15.98 17.50
C GLU A 741 14.70 -17.28 18.32
N GLU A 742 15.73 -17.42 19.17
CA GLU A 742 15.82 -18.53 20.13
C GLU A 742 14.68 -18.46 21.15
N GLY A 743 14.08 -19.61 21.46
CA GLY A 743 12.91 -19.70 22.34
C GLY A 743 11.57 -19.53 21.66
N ASP A 744 11.53 -19.22 20.35
CA ASP A 744 10.30 -19.19 19.58
C ASP A 744 9.74 -20.60 19.33
N SER A 745 8.41 -20.69 19.30
CA SER A 745 7.68 -21.89 18.90
C SER A 745 7.13 -21.69 17.49
N CYS A 746 7.69 -22.43 16.54
CA CYS A 746 7.38 -22.34 15.12
C CYS A 746 6.43 -23.43 14.65
N THR A 747 5.89 -23.22 13.45
CA THR A 747 5.24 -24.23 12.62
C THR A 747 6.30 -24.87 11.71
N VAL A 748 6.09 -26.13 11.31
CA VAL A 748 6.96 -26.86 10.37
C VAL A 748 6.28 -26.95 9.00
N GLY A 749 7.04 -26.69 7.94
CA GLY A 749 6.65 -26.93 6.55
C GLY A 749 7.68 -27.77 5.81
N ILE A 750 7.28 -28.31 4.65
CA ILE A 750 8.12 -29.13 3.77
C ILE A 750 8.39 -28.34 2.49
N VAL A 751 9.67 -28.22 2.07
CA VAL A 751 10.04 -27.38 0.92
C VAL A 751 9.40 -27.87 -0.38
N SER A 752 9.36 -29.18 -0.60
CA SER A 752 8.73 -29.80 -1.78
C SER A 752 7.20 -29.79 -1.75
N TRP A 753 6.59 -29.49 -0.59
CA TRP A 753 5.14 -29.48 -0.42
C TRP A 753 4.64 -28.19 0.28
N PRO A 754 4.54 -27.08 -0.48
CA PRO A 754 3.82 -25.89 -0.03
C PRO A 754 2.39 -26.27 0.42
N GLY A 755 1.94 -25.75 1.56
CA GLY A 755 0.64 -26.11 2.14
C GLY A 755 0.63 -27.28 3.12
N PHE A 756 1.76 -27.97 3.36
CA PHE A 756 1.85 -29.00 4.42
C PHE A 756 1.30 -28.55 5.79
N PRO A 757 1.52 -27.31 6.28
CA PRO A 757 0.94 -26.86 7.54
C PRO A 757 -0.61 -26.91 7.60
N LEU A 758 -1.27 -26.91 6.43
CA LEU A 758 -2.72 -27.01 6.29
C LEU A 758 -3.21 -28.45 6.03
N ALA A 759 -2.31 -29.39 5.77
CA ALA A 759 -2.64 -30.81 5.65
C ALA A 759 -3.20 -31.34 6.99
N ASN A 760 -3.97 -32.43 6.93
CA ASN A 760 -4.55 -33.11 8.08
C ASN A 760 -4.38 -34.63 7.94
N GLY A 761 -4.69 -35.38 9.01
CA GLY A 761 -4.55 -36.83 9.04
C GLY A 761 -5.23 -37.54 7.86
N LYS A 762 -6.43 -37.10 7.47
CA LYS A 762 -7.14 -37.65 6.30
C LYS A 762 -6.38 -37.40 5.00
N SER A 763 -5.89 -36.18 4.76
CA SER A 763 -5.12 -35.87 3.54
C SER A 763 -3.76 -36.56 3.49
N LEU A 764 -3.24 -36.96 4.65
CA LEU A 764 -1.98 -37.67 4.81
C LEU A 764 -2.16 -39.20 4.87
N ASN A 765 -3.40 -39.69 4.75
CA ASN A 765 -3.76 -41.10 4.92
C ASN A 765 -3.26 -41.70 6.25
N LEU A 766 -3.29 -40.91 7.33
CA LEU A 766 -3.01 -41.40 8.68
C LEU A 766 -4.24 -42.15 9.21
N GLU A 767 -4.05 -43.39 9.67
CA GLU A 767 -5.07 -44.23 10.28
C GLU A 767 -5.46 -43.70 11.68
N LEU A 768 -6.15 -42.56 11.71
CA LEU A 768 -6.59 -41.87 12.91
C LEU A 768 -8.11 -41.98 13.06
N GLU A 769 -8.60 -41.83 14.29
CA GLU A 769 -10.04 -41.71 14.53
C GLU A 769 -10.64 -40.53 13.73
N PRO A 770 -11.91 -40.61 13.29
CA PRO A 770 -12.51 -39.61 12.41
C PRO A 770 -12.49 -38.16 12.95
N ASN A 771 -12.69 -37.99 14.26
CA ASN A 771 -12.61 -36.70 14.97
C ASN A 771 -11.19 -36.10 14.98
N LEU A 772 -10.16 -36.93 15.01
CA LEU A 772 -8.75 -36.51 15.03
C LEU A 772 -8.19 -36.25 13.63
N SER A 773 -8.80 -36.84 12.60
CA SER A 773 -8.33 -36.87 11.21
C SER A 773 -8.36 -35.53 10.48
N PHE A 774 -9.12 -34.54 10.96
CA PHE A 774 -9.31 -33.25 10.27
C PHE A 774 -8.54 -32.08 10.93
N ILE A 775 -7.78 -32.34 11.99
CA ILE A 775 -6.97 -31.29 12.63
C ILE A 775 -5.75 -30.97 11.74
N PRO A 776 -5.52 -29.70 11.39
CA PRO A 776 -4.43 -29.32 10.50
C PRO A 776 -3.05 -29.40 11.18
N MET A 777 -2.00 -29.69 10.42
CA MET A 777 -0.66 -29.98 10.94
C MET A 777 -0.03 -28.83 11.73
N HIS A 778 -0.31 -27.56 11.39
CA HIS A 778 0.15 -26.41 12.19
C HIS A 778 -0.46 -26.34 13.61
N LYS A 779 -1.53 -27.11 13.88
CA LYS A 779 -2.11 -27.29 15.22
C LYS A 779 -1.64 -28.57 15.91
N VAL A 780 -0.99 -29.48 15.17
CA VAL A 780 -0.49 -30.76 15.66
C VAL A 780 0.98 -30.63 16.06
N ILE A 781 1.80 -30.06 15.19
CA ILE A 781 3.26 -30.03 15.31
C ILE A 781 3.71 -28.65 15.77
N ALA A 782 4.56 -28.61 16.79
CA ALA A 782 5.32 -27.44 17.20
C ALA A 782 6.82 -27.70 17.05
N ALA A 783 7.55 -26.68 16.61
CA ALA A 783 9.00 -26.69 16.53
C ALA A 783 9.58 -25.63 17.46
N TYR A 784 10.17 -26.04 18.57
CA TYR A 784 10.78 -25.15 19.54
C TYR A 784 12.26 -24.93 19.21
N ILE A 785 12.68 -23.68 19.02
CA ILE A 785 14.07 -23.35 18.71
C ILE A 785 14.89 -23.30 20.00
N ASN A 786 15.71 -24.33 20.23
CA ASN A 786 16.57 -24.43 21.40
C ASN A 786 17.80 -23.52 21.28
N SER A 787 18.40 -23.43 20.09
CA SER A 787 19.56 -22.58 19.81
C SER A 787 19.69 -22.31 18.31
N PHE A 788 20.17 -21.13 17.93
CA PHE A 788 20.40 -20.74 16.54
C PHE A 788 21.73 -19.99 16.37
N ASP A 789 22.79 -20.72 16.02
CA ASP A 789 24.09 -20.16 15.66
C ASP A 789 24.06 -19.66 14.21
N ARG A 790 23.75 -18.37 14.02
CA ARG A 790 23.67 -17.72 12.71
C ARG A 790 25.00 -17.67 11.97
N VAL A 791 26.13 -17.63 12.70
CA VAL A 791 27.47 -17.54 12.11
C VAL A 791 27.88 -18.91 11.55
N LYS A 792 27.70 -19.98 12.34
CA LYS A 792 27.97 -21.35 11.89
C LYS A 792 26.85 -21.95 11.04
N LYS A 793 25.73 -21.23 10.90
CA LYS A 793 24.52 -21.64 10.18
C LYS A 793 23.99 -22.98 10.71
N ARG A 794 23.85 -23.08 12.03
CA ARG A 794 23.35 -24.28 12.71
C ARG A 794 22.19 -23.95 13.63
N LEU A 795 21.19 -24.82 13.63
CA LEU A 795 20.01 -24.66 14.46
C LEU A 795 19.68 -25.99 15.15
N ILE A 796 19.38 -25.92 16.45
CA ILE A 796 18.87 -27.04 17.23
C ILE A 796 17.40 -26.79 17.49
N VAL A 797 16.56 -27.74 17.10
CA VAL A 797 15.10 -27.68 17.21
C VAL A 797 14.56 -28.93 17.88
N THR A 798 13.59 -28.74 18.77
CA THR A 798 12.79 -29.83 19.36
C THR A 798 11.41 -29.85 18.71
N LEU A 799 11.01 -30.99 18.17
CA LEU A 799 9.66 -31.20 17.66
C LEU A 799 8.77 -31.84 18.73
N SER A 800 7.58 -31.29 18.93
CA SER A 800 6.61 -31.83 19.90
C SER A 800 5.18 -31.71 19.40
N ALA A 801 4.28 -32.43 20.07
CA ALA A 801 2.86 -32.11 20.01
C ALA A 801 2.65 -30.67 20.50
N LYS A 802 1.81 -29.91 19.80
CA LYS A 802 1.55 -28.51 20.14
C LYS A 802 0.78 -28.34 21.45
N TRP A 803 -0.03 -29.34 21.80
CA TRP A 803 -0.77 -29.44 23.06
C TRP A 803 -1.20 -30.91 23.29
N HIS A 804 -1.59 -31.25 24.52
CA HIS A 804 -1.84 -32.63 24.97
C HIS A 804 -2.97 -33.38 24.21
N GLY A 805 -3.89 -32.69 23.52
CA GLY A 805 -4.97 -33.37 22.79
C GLY A 805 -4.63 -33.70 21.33
N VAL A 806 -3.38 -33.49 20.90
CA VAL A 806 -2.90 -33.87 19.55
C VAL A 806 -1.73 -34.87 19.58
N ASP A 807 -1.46 -35.49 20.74
CA ASP A 807 -0.36 -36.45 20.89
C ASP A 807 -0.48 -37.65 19.94
N ALA A 808 -1.70 -38.19 19.76
CA ALA A 808 -1.94 -39.31 18.86
C ALA A 808 -1.59 -38.96 17.40
N GLN A 809 -2.00 -37.78 16.92
CA GLN A 809 -1.70 -37.30 15.57
C GLN A 809 -0.22 -37.00 15.41
N PHE A 810 0.41 -36.36 16.41
CA PHE A 810 1.85 -36.08 16.38
C PHE A 810 2.66 -37.37 16.31
N ASN A 811 2.35 -38.35 17.15
CA ASN A 811 3.02 -39.65 17.13
C ASN A 811 2.82 -40.36 15.79
N ALA A 812 1.63 -40.31 15.20
CA ALA A 812 1.35 -40.88 13.88
C ALA A 812 2.17 -40.20 12.76
N VAL A 813 2.31 -38.87 12.79
CA VAL A 813 3.15 -38.12 11.83
C VAL A 813 4.61 -38.56 11.93
N MET A 814 5.13 -38.67 13.15
CA MET A 814 6.52 -39.07 13.40
C MET A 814 6.77 -40.53 13.02
N SER A 815 5.86 -41.45 13.38
CA SER A 815 6.03 -42.90 13.12
C SER A 815 5.90 -43.28 11.65
N ASN A 816 5.05 -42.58 10.90
CA ASN A 816 4.85 -42.82 9.47
C ASN A 816 5.87 -42.08 8.58
N GLY A 817 6.83 -41.35 9.18
CA GLY A 817 7.84 -40.62 8.43
C GLY A 817 7.26 -39.53 7.52
N VAL A 818 6.10 -38.96 7.89
CA VAL A 818 5.45 -37.90 7.10
C VAL A 818 6.32 -36.65 7.04
N LEU A 819 6.99 -36.33 8.15
CA LEU A 819 8.03 -35.31 8.15
C LEU A 819 9.35 -35.93 7.64
N PRO A 820 9.91 -35.41 6.55
CA PRO A 820 11.08 -35.96 5.86
C PRO A 820 12.40 -35.54 6.54
N ILE A 821 12.53 -35.84 7.84
CA ILE A 821 13.64 -35.40 8.68
C ILE A 821 14.95 -35.99 8.16
N GLY A 822 15.81 -35.13 7.61
CA GLY A 822 17.13 -35.51 7.09
C GLY A 822 17.11 -36.12 5.68
N THR A 823 15.94 -36.38 5.10
CA THR A 823 15.80 -36.89 3.73
C THR A 823 15.55 -35.80 2.71
N GLU A 824 14.82 -34.75 3.07
CA GLU A 824 14.68 -33.54 2.25
C GLU A 824 14.64 -32.27 3.11
N PRO A 825 14.83 -31.08 2.52
CA PRO A 825 14.75 -29.82 3.25
C PRO A 825 13.35 -29.56 3.82
N ILE A 826 13.30 -29.16 5.08
CA ILE A 826 12.11 -28.63 5.77
C ILE A 826 12.33 -27.17 6.13
N TYR A 827 11.28 -26.44 6.50
CA TYR A 827 11.41 -25.06 6.95
C TYR A 827 10.57 -24.78 8.20
N LEU A 828 11.02 -23.81 8.97
CA LEU A 828 10.34 -23.29 10.15
C LEU A 828 9.79 -21.91 9.86
N LEU A 829 8.55 -21.63 10.26
CA LEU A 829 7.90 -20.32 10.12
C LEU A 829 7.03 -20.01 11.35
N GLU A 830 6.65 -18.74 11.51
CA GLU A 830 5.75 -18.32 12.58
C GLU A 830 4.38 -19.04 12.51
N GLY A 831 3.76 -19.23 13.67
CA GLY A 831 2.41 -19.81 13.76
C GLY A 831 1.30 -18.82 13.41
N LEU A 832 0.05 -19.25 13.61
CA LEU A 832 -1.08 -18.33 13.56
C LEU A 832 -0.94 -17.26 14.67
N PRO A 833 -1.32 -16.00 14.40
CA PRO A 833 -1.32 -14.95 15.41
C PRO A 833 -2.31 -15.29 16.52
N PHE A 834 -2.05 -14.72 17.70
CA PHE A 834 -2.98 -14.83 18.82
C PHE A 834 -4.22 -13.96 18.57
N ASP A 835 -5.40 -14.56 18.71
CA ASP A 835 -6.69 -13.89 18.58
C ASP A 835 -7.25 -13.58 19.97
N ASP A 836 -7.14 -12.32 20.38
CA ASP A 836 -7.63 -11.80 21.66
C ASP A 836 -9.00 -11.12 21.55
N SER A 837 -9.65 -11.17 20.38
CA SER A 837 -10.91 -10.46 20.12
C SER A 837 -11.99 -10.80 21.13
N LYS A 838 -12.13 -12.07 21.52
CA LYS A 838 -13.07 -12.52 22.56
C LYS A 838 -12.80 -11.87 23.93
N THR A 839 -11.53 -11.64 24.26
CA THR A 839 -11.13 -10.96 25.50
C THR A 839 -11.51 -9.49 25.44
N VAL A 840 -11.25 -8.84 24.31
CA VAL A 840 -11.68 -7.46 24.04
C VAL A 840 -13.20 -7.33 24.18
N THR A 841 -13.97 -8.22 23.52
CA THR A 841 -15.43 -8.27 23.63
C THR A 841 -15.89 -8.38 25.10
N ALA A 842 -15.26 -9.25 25.89
CA ALA A 842 -15.61 -9.44 27.29
C ALA A 842 -15.31 -8.20 28.14
N ILE A 843 -14.18 -7.53 27.90
CA ILE A 843 -13.82 -6.27 28.57
C ILE A 843 -14.86 -5.19 28.25
N LEU A 844 -15.20 -5.00 26.98
CA LEU A 844 -16.16 -3.97 26.54
C LEU A 844 -17.56 -4.23 27.09
N LYS A 845 -18.03 -5.50 27.15
CA LYS A 845 -19.28 -5.86 27.82
C LYS A 845 -19.27 -5.55 29.32
N THR A 846 -18.12 -5.71 29.97
CA THR A 846 -17.96 -5.41 31.40
C THR A 846 -18.00 -3.92 31.66
N ILE A 847 -17.47 -3.10 30.75
CA ILE A 847 -17.55 -1.63 30.81
C ILE A 847 -18.99 -1.15 30.59
N GLY A 848 -19.74 -1.79 29.68
CA GLY A 848 -21.14 -1.48 29.41
C GLY A 848 -21.32 -0.15 28.68
N THR A 849 -22.27 0.66 29.16
CA THR A 849 -22.65 1.98 28.63
C THR A 849 -22.42 3.11 29.65
N PRO A 850 -21.17 3.51 29.92
CA PRO A 850 -20.88 4.54 30.92
C PRO A 850 -21.57 5.87 30.61
N ARG A 851 -21.93 6.63 31.65
CA ARG A 851 -22.55 7.97 31.52
C ARG A 851 -21.63 8.97 30.82
N CYS A 852 -20.31 8.79 30.94
CA CYS A 852 -19.31 9.62 30.29
C CYS A 852 -19.11 9.30 28.80
N SER A 853 -19.70 8.21 28.28
CA SER A 853 -19.54 7.82 26.88
C SER A 853 -20.31 8.77 25.95
N ILE A 854 -19.59 9.34 24.99
CA ILE A 854 -20.13 10.21 23.94
C ILE A 854 -19.61 9.66 22.63
N ALA A 855 -20.54 9.24 21.76
CA ALA A 855 -20.18 8.66 20.47
C ALA A 855 -19.38 9.65 19.64
N ALA A 856 -18.23 9.22 19.16
CA ALA A 856 -17.40 10.01 18.25
C ALA A 856 -18.08 10.07 16.86
N PRO A 857 -18.08 11.22 16.17
CA PRO A 857 -18.57 11.32 14.79
C PRO A 857 -17.94 10.29 13.84
N GLU A 858 -16.65 10.03 14.01
CA GLU A 858 -15.88 9.07 13.24
C GLU A 858 -16.39 7.64 13.46
N ALA A 859 -16.78 7.30 14.69
CA ALA A 859 -17.33 5.99 15.01
C ALA A 859 -18.72 5.77 14.38
N LEU A 860 -19.53 6.84 14.26
CA LEU A 860 -20.83 6.79 13.60
C LEU A 860 -20.68 6.52 12.10
N THR A 861 -19.76 7.25 11.46
CA THR A 861 -19.43 7.05 10.04
C THR A 861 -18.90 5.64 9.79
N ALA A 862 -17.93 5.19 10.59
CA ALA A 862 -17.32 3.85 10.49
C ALA A 862 -18.30 2.69 10.65
N MET A 863 -19.41 2.92 11.37
CA MET A 863 -20.46 1.93 11.56
C MET A 863 -21.66 2.13 10.62
N GLY A 864 -21.54 3.02 9.62
CA GLY A 864 -22.57 3.27 8.60
C GLY A 864 -23.87 3.85 9.16
N THR A 865 -23.79 4.57 10.29
CA THR A 865 -24.94 5.26 10.86
C THR A 865 -24.92 6.72 10.44
N SER A 866 -25.87 7.13 9.59
CA SER A 866 -26.06 8.55 9.31
C SER A 866 -26.38 9.29 10.62
N ALA A 867 -25.80 10.47 10.79
CA ALA A 867 -25.81 11.28 12.03
C ALA A 867 -27.22 11.63 12.58
N ALA A 868 -28.30 11.21 11.91
CA ALA A 868 -29.68 11.50 12.25
C ALA A 868 -30.30 10.62 13.35
N LYS A 869 -29.73 9.44 13.70
CA LYS A 869 -30.30 8.60 14.77
C LYS A 869 -29.83 9.07 16.16
N ARG A 870 -30.78 9.50 17.00
CA ARG A 870 -30.53 9.85 18.40
C ARG A 870 -29.98 8.64 19.16
N ILE A 871 -28.69 8.67 19.48
CA ILE A 871 -28.04 7.61 20.26
C ILE A 871 -28.46 7.78 21.74
N PRO A 872 -28.98 6.72 22.39
CA PRO A 872 -29.30 6.77 23.81
C PRO A 872 -28.05 7.09 24.65
N LYS A 873 -28.22 7.94 25.68
CA LYS A 873 -27.14 8.18 26.65
C LYS A 873 -26.91 6.94 27.50
N GLY A 874 -25.65 6.64 27.80
CA GLY A 874 -25.27 5.55 28.70
C GLY A 874 -25.78 5.75 30.13
N THR A 875 -26.09 4.65 30.80
CA THR A 875 -26.64 4.64 32.18
C THR A 875 -25.70 4.05 33.21
N ASP A 876 -24.71 3.27 32.78
CA ASP A 876 -23.80 2.53 33.65
C ASP A 876 -22.78 3.45 34.34
N PRO A 877 -22.16 3.00 35.45
CA PRO A 877 -21.18 3.81 36.18
C PRO A 877 -19.93 4.15 35.37
N ASP A 878 -19.40 5.35 35.58
CA ASP A 878 -18.11 5.76 35.02
C ASP A 878 -16.97 5.10 35.80
N THR A 879 -16.43 4.02 35.25
CA THR A 879 -15.26 3.32 35.79
C THR A 879 -13.95 4.03 35.39
N PRO A 880 -12.81 3.78 36.07
CA PRO A 880 -11.54 4.38 35.67
C PRO A 880 -11.13 4.10 34.21
N VAL A 881 -11.47 2.92 33.69
CA VAL A 881 -11.24 2.59 32.27
C VAL A 881 -12.17 3.38 31.36
N ALA A 882 -13.43 3.63 31.76
CA ALA A 882 -14.33 4.49 30.99
C ALA A 882 -13.83 5.95 30.95
N GLU A 883 -13.31 6.48 32.06
CA GLU A 883 -12.70 7.81 32.07
C GLU A 883 -11.48 7.88 31.14
N LEU A 884 -10.66 6.82 31.07
CA LEU A 884 -9.52 6.76 30.15
C LEU A 884 -9.98 6.80 28.68
N LEU A 885 -11.03 6.05 28.34
CA LEU A 885 -11.48 5.90 26.95
C LEU A 885 -12.26 7.13 26.44
N TRP A 886 -13.12 7.75 27.27
CA TRP A 886 -13.99 8.86 26.84
C TRP A 886 -13.65 10.21 27.46
N GLN A 887 -12.78 10.26 28.48
CA GLN A 887 -12.38 11.51 29.15
C GLN A 887 -10.85 11.68 29.20
N ALA A 888 -10.11 11.11 28.25
CA ALA A 888 -8.65 11.22 28.16
C ALA A 888 -8.14 12.67 28.28
N ASN A 889 -8.78 13.62 27.61
CA ASN A 889 -8.43 15.05 27.66
C ASN A 889 -8.55 15.63 29.09
N LYS A 890 -9.58 15.22 29.84
CA LYS A 890 -9.77 15.63 31.23
C LYS A 890 -8.68 15.03 32.12
N LEU A 891 -8.29 13.77 31.90
CA LEU A 891 -7.20 13.14 32.64
C LEU A 891 -5.84 13.76 32.30
N ALA A 892 -5.60 14.12 31.04
CA ALA A 892 -4.40 14.81 30.60
C ALA A 892 -4.29 16.22 31.23
N ALA A 893 -5.41 16.92 31.42
CA ALA A 893 -5.42 18.23 32.07
C ALA A 893 -5.37 18.15 33.61
N LYS A 894 -5.84 17.05 34.22
CA LYS A 894 -5.97 16.92 35.67
C LYS A 894 -4.60 16.79 36.36
N VAL A 895 -4.35 17.69 37.30
CA VAL A 895 -3.11 17.73 38.09
C VAL A 895 -3.18 16.71 39.23
N LEU A 896 -2.24 15.76 39.23
CA LEU A 896 -2.13 14.66 40.21
C LEU A 896 -1.32 15.06 41.45
N ARG A 897 -0.25 15.84 41.26
CA ARG A 897 0.76 16.17 42.28
C ARG A 897 0.94 17.67 42.40
N THR A 898 1.32 18.12 43.59
CA THR A 898 1.68 19.53 43.81
C THR A 898 2.94 19.89 43.00
N ASN A 899 3.13 21.17 42.68
CA ASN A 899 4.34 21.60 41.96
C ASN A 899 5.62 21.23 42.71
N GLN A 900 5.60 21.27 44.05
CA GLN A 900 6.72 20.85 44.89
C GLN A 900 7.04 19.36 44.73
N ASP A 901 6.01 18.50 44.72
CA ASP A 901 6.19 17.07 44.51
C ASP A 901 6.71 16.75 43.11
N VAL A 902 6.23 17.47 42.09
CA VAL A 902 6.67 17.33 40.71
C VAL A 902 8.15 17.70 40.57
N GLU A 903 8.56 18.85 41.11
CA GLU A 903 9.97 19.26 41.05
C GLU A 903 10.90 18.34 41.85
N ALA A 904 10.42 17.73 42.94
CA ALA A 904 11.17 16.69 43.66
C ALA A 904 11.40 15.44 42.79
N ILE A 905 10.38 14.98 42.03
CA ILE A 905 10.52 13.87 41.06
C ILE A 905 11.53 14.25 39.99
N VAL A 906 11.35 15.42 39.36
CA VAL A 906 12.19 15.88 38.25
C VAL A 906 13.64 16.04 38.68
N THR A 907 13.88 16.61 39.86
CA THR A 907 15.24 16.83 40.38
C THR A 907 16.00 15.52 40.55
N PHE A 908 15.35 14.49 41.09
CA PHE A 908 15.96 13.17 41.23
C PHE A 908 16.12 12.47 39.86
N ALA A 909 15.10 12.49 39.02
CA ALA A 909 15.10 11.83 37.72
C ALA A 909 16.25 12.29 36.80
N LYS A 910 16.68 13.56 36.90
CA LYS A 910 17.81 14.12 36.13
C LYS A 910 19.09 13.28 36.24
N THR A 911 19.32 12.66 37.39
CA THR A 911 20.55 11.91 37.71
C THR A 911 20.27 10.47 38.14
N ALA A 912 19.02 9.99 38.02
CA ALA A 912 18.64 8.64 38.46
C ALA A 912 19.26 7.53 37.58
N ASN A 913 19.60 7.85 36.33
CA ASN A 913 20.25 6.93 35.41
C ASN A 913 21.76 7.17 35.35
N LYS A 914 22.49 6.18 34.81
CA LYS A 914 23.94 6.29 34.54
C LYS A 914 24.32 7.54 33.72
N HIS A 915 23.47 7.92 32.77
CA HIS A 915 23.64 9.14 31.97
C HIS A 915 22.52 10.13 32.30
N PRO A 916 22.84 11.41 32.53
CA PRO A 916 21.82 12.42 32.83
C PRO A 916 20.78 12.56 31.72
N LEU A 917 19.54 12.85 32.11
CA LEU A 917 18.46 13.11 31.15
C LEU A 917 18.70 14.44 30.41
N ASN A 918 18.39 14.45 29.12
CA ASN A 918 18.43 15.68 28.31
C ASN A 918 17.17 16.56 28.56
N PRO A 919 17.11 17.80 28.04
CA PRO A 919 15.97 18.69 28.29
C PRO A 919 14.60 18.12 27.90
N SER A 920 14.47 17.46 26.75
CA SER A 920 13.17 16.93 26.32
C SER A 920 12.71 15.74 27.18
N GLN A 921 13.65 14.92 27.65
CA GLN A 921 13.37 13.82 28.58
C GLN A 921 12.95 14.36 29.96
N ILE A 922 13.58 15.43 30.43
CA ILE A 922 13.21 16.12 31.68
C ILE A 922 11.78 16.65 31.59
N ASP A 923 11.41 17.25 30.46
CA ASP A 923 10.05 17.76 30.25
C ASP A 923 9.01 16.64 30.18
N ALA A 924 9.37 15.49 29.57
CA ALA A 924 8.53 14.30 29.59
C ALA A 924 8.31 13.78 31.02
N VAL A 925 9.36 13.67 31.84
CA VAL A 925 9.25 13.29 33.26
C VAL A 925 8.35 14.26 34.02
N ARG A 926 8.52 15.57 33.81
CA ARG A 926 7.69 16.60 34.47
C ARG A 926 6.21 16.42 34.13
N SER A 927 5.91 16.16 32.85
CA SER A 927 4.54 15.92 32.40
C SER A 927 3.94 14.66 33.06
N CYS A 928 4.67 13.53 33.02
CA CYS A 928 4.26 12.27 33.66
C CYS A 928 4.04 12.40 35.18
N ALA A 929 4.83 13.24 35.85
CA ALA A 929 4.70 13.50 37.28
C ALA A 929 3.46 14.35 37.61
N LYS A 930 3.11 15.30 36.73
CA LYS A 930 2.09 16.31 36.97
C LYS A 930 0.68 15.84 36.62
N HIS A 931 0.50 15.07 35.54
CA HIS A 931 -0.81 14.78 34.97
C HIS A 931 -1.29 13.35 35.25
N HIS A 932 -2.61 13.11 35.26
CA HIS A 932 -3.17 11.75 35.43
C HIS A 932 -2.95 10.86 34.20
N LEU A 933 -2.81 11.45 33.02
CA LEU A 933 -2.51 10.77 31.76
C LEU A 933 -1.43 11.55 31.02
N THR A 934 -0.43 10.85 30.49
CA THR A 934 0.63 11.45 29.69
C THR A 934 1.05 10.49 28.60
N ILE A 935 1.21 11.01 27.38
CA ILE A 935 1.76 10.26 26.25
C ILE A 935 3.19 10.74 26.03
N VAL A 936 4.13 9.80 25.97
CA VAL A 936 5.54 10.09 25.68
C VAL A 936 5.88 9.50 24.31
N TRP A 937 6.28 10.36 23.38
CA TRP A 937 6.62 10.00 22.00
C TRP A 937 8.04 10.44 21.63
N GLY A 938 8.64 9.78 20.65
CA GLY A 938 9.96 10.15 20.13
C GLY A 938 10.53 9.12 19.14
N PRO A 939 11.38 9.53 18.17
CA PRO A 939 12.03 8.62 17.22
C PRO A 939 12.78 7.43 17.86
N PRO A 940 13.10 6.37 17.11
CA PRO A 940 13.99 5.31 17.58
C PRO A 940 15.32 5.87 18.11
N GLY A 941 15.86 5.29 19.19
CA GLY A 941 17.14 5.72 19.78
C GLY A 941 17.11 6.95 20.69
N THR A 942 15.96 7.60 20.89
CA THR A 942 15.84 8.85 21.71
C THR A 942 15.78 8.65 23.24
N GLY A 943 16.08 7.44 23.73
CA GLY A 943 16.14 7.16 25.18
C GLY A 943 14.80 7.12 25.91
N LYS A 944 13.71 6.72 25.23
CA LYS A 944 12.36 6.56 25.84
C LYS A 944 12.37 5.63 27.05
N THR A 945 13.03 4.47 26.92
CA THR A 945 13.18 3.50 28.02
C THR A 945 13.91 4.13 29.20
N ASP A 946 15.00 4.86 28.95
CA ASP A 946 15.77 5.53 30.00
C ASP A 946 14.94 6.59 30.72
N THR A 947 14.12 7.35 29.97
CA THR A 947 13.21 8.35 30.53
C THR A 947 12.17 7.71 31.46
N LEU A 948 11.56 6.59 31.04
CA LEU A 948 10.58 5.86 31.84
C LEU A 948 11.22 5.24 33.10
N VAL A 949 12.40 4.66 32.97
CA VAL A 949 13.16 4.08 34.09
C VAL A 949 13.43 5.14 35.16
N ALA A 950 13.95 6.30 34.77
CA ALA A 950 14.22 7.41 35.70
C ALA A 950 12.94 7.90 36.40
N PHE A 951 11.84 8.03 35.65
CA PHE A 951 10.55 8.43 36.22
C PHE A 951 10.02 7.41 37.23
N VAL A 952 9.98 6.12 36.89
CA VAL A 952 9.46 5.07 37.77
C VAL A 952 10.31 4.95 39.04
N HIS A 953 11.63 5.00 38.92
CA HIS A 953 12.55 5.02 40.07
C HIS A 953 12.24 6.20 41.01
N SER A 954 12.05 7.39 40.43
CA SER A 954 11.69 8.59 41.20
C SER A 954 10.37 8.45 41.95
N VAL A 955 9.36 7.83 41.31
CA VAL A 955 8.05 7.59 41.92
C VAL A 955 8.12 6.55 43.05
N ILE A 956 8.89 5.48 42.88
CA ILE A 956 9.11 4.45 43.92
C ILE A 956 9.76 5.07 45.15
N ARG A 957 10.81 5.88 44.95
CA ARG A 957 11.53 6.57 46.03
C ARG A 957 10.65 7.51 46.84
N GLN A 958 9.62 8.13 46.23
CA GLN A 958 8.66 8.97 46.96
C GLN A 958 7.73 8.19 47.89
N LYS A 959 7.61 6.86 47.75
CA LYS A 959 6.74 5.98 48.54
C LYS A 959 5.25 6.37 48.56
N LYS A 960 4.81 7.25 47.66
CA LYS A 960 3.41 7.70 47.53
C LYS A 960 2.55 6.76 46.67
N ALA A 961 3.15 6.06 45.70
CA ALA A 961 2.46 5.11 44.84
C ALA A 961 2.59 3.68 45.41
N LYS A 962 1.47 3.03 45.74
CA LYS A 962 1.48 1.70 46.41
C LYS A 962 1.53 0.51 45.45
N LYS A 963 1.12 0.69 44.19
CA LYS A 963 1.06 -0.37 43.16
C LYS A 963 1.34 0.22 41.79
N ILE A 964 2.33 -0.31 41.07
CA ILE A 964 2.71 0.11 39.72
C ILE A 964 2.62 -1.12 38.82
N LEU A 965 1.88 -1.01 37.72
CA LEU A 965 1.85 -2.03 36.67
C LEU A 965 2.70 -1.54 35.52
N ILE A 966 3.68 -2.36 35.13
CA ILE A 966 4.48 -2.17 33.92
C ILE A 966 4.03 -3.23 32.93
N ALA A 967 3.56 -2.81 31.76
CA ALA A 967 3.11 -3.68 30.70
C ALA A 967 3.66 -3.19 29.36
N GLY A 968 3.78 -4.10 28.40
CA GLY A 968 4.29 -3.80 27.06
C GLY A 968 3.78 -4.81 26.03
N PRO A 969 3.93 -4.50 24.73
CA PRO A 969 3.37 -5.31 23.65
C PRO A 969 4.14 -6.63 23.44
N ASN A 970 5.36 -6.75 23.96
CA ASN A 970 6.14 -7.99 23.93
C ASN A 970 7.03 -8.10 25.18
N TYR A 971 7.47 -9.33 25.49
CA TYR A 971 8.31 -9.62 26.65
C TYR A 971 9.64 -8.88 26.61
N ARG A 972 10.32 -8.82 25.45
CA ARG A 972 11.64 -8.18 25.31
C ARG A 972 11.62 -6.72 25.76
N THR A 973 10.57 -5.97 25.42
CA THR A 973 10.41 -4.56 25.83
C THR A 973 10.26 -4.44 27.33
N VAL A 974 9.47 -5.31 27.96
CA VAL A 974 9.22 -5.31 29.40
C VAL A 974 10.45 -5.79 30.17
N GLU A 975 11.13 -6.82 29.67
CA GLU A 975 12.38 -7.37 30.24
C GLU A 975 13.49 -6.32 30.22
N GLU A 976 13.74 -5.66 29.09
CA GLU A 976 14.75 -4.60 28.97
C GLU A 976 14.49 -3.44 29.94
N LEU A 977 13.23 -2.99 30.04
CA LEU A 977 12.85 -1.94 30.99
C LEU A 977 13.02 -2.40 32.43
N SER A 978 12.60 -3.64 32.74
CA SER A 978 12.70 -4.23 34.08
C SER A 978 14.15 -4.37 34.52
N GLU A 979 15.03 -4.88 33.65
CA GLU A 979 16.46 -5.06 33.95
C GLU A 979 17.14 -3.72 34.26
N ARG A 980 16.87 -2.68 33.45
CA ARG A 980 17.41 -1.33 33.71
C ARG A 980 16.86 -0.73 35.00
N LEU A 981 15.56 -0.89 35.25
CA LEU A 981 14.93 -0.37 36.47
C LEU A 981 15.45 -1.08 37.72
N VAL A 982 15.52 -2.41 37.73
CA VAL A 982 16.06 -3.20 38.85
C VAL A 982 17.47 -2.75 39.17
N LYS A 983 18.33 -2.60 38.16
CA LYS A 983 19.69 -2.11 38.36
C LYS A 983 19.75 -0.77 39.08
N ASN A 984 18.93 0.20 38.66
CA ASN A 984 18.85 1.50 39.33
C ASN A 984 18.34 1.39 40.79
N LEU A 985 17.41 0.47 41.04
CA LEU A 985 16.84 0.24 42.37
C LEU A 985 17.83 -0.44 43.32
N GLU A 986 18.67 -1.35 42.82
CA GLU A 986 19.72 -2.03 43.61
C GLU A 986 20.69 -1.02 44.22
N ASP A 987 21.04 0.01 43.46
CA ASP A 987 21.96 1.07 43.87
C ASP A 987 21.31 2.12 44.80
N ASP A 988 20.01 2.01 45.11
CA ASP A 988 19.25 2.97 45.94
C ASP A 988 18.43 2.30 47.06
N ALA A 989 19.03 2.15 48.24
CA ALA A 989 18.38 1.57 49.42
C ALA A 989 17.11 2.31 49.88
N ALA A 990 16.90 3.57 49.48
CA ALA A 990 15.68 4.32 49.79
C ALA A 990 14.47 3.86 48.95
N ALA A 991 14.72 3.15 47.84
CA ALA A 991 13.72 2.70 46.87
C ALA A 991 13.29 1.23 47.09
N ALA A 992 13.04 0.85 48.34
CA ALA A 992 12.58 -0.49 48.69
C ALA A 992 11.20 -0.82 48.07
N CYS A 993 11.09 -1.96 47.39
CA CYS A 993 9.83 -2.44 46.80
C CYS A 993 9.84 -3.96 46.53
N ASP A 994 8.63 -4.54 46.45
CA ASP A 994 8.43 -5.85 45.84
C ASP A 994 8.26 -5.69 44.32
N TYR A 995 8.95 -6.51 43.53
CA TYR A 995 8.87 -6.52 42.07
C TYR A 995 8.48 -7.89 41.54
N TYR A 996 7.37 -7.96 40.81
CA TYR A 996 6.84 -9.20 40.27
C TYR A 996 6.86 -9.19 38.74
N CYS A 997 7.64 -10.10 38.15
CA CYS A 997 7.61 -10.39 36.72
C CYS A 997 6.66 -11.54 36.43
N LEU A 998 5.61 -11.27 35.66
CA LEU A 998 4.61 -12.27 35.30
C LEU A 998 4.77 -12.71 33.84
N TYR A 999 4.91 -14.02 33.65
CA TYR A 999 5.05 -14.67 32.35
C TYR A 999 3.81 -15.49 32.00
N SER A 1000 3.53 -15.64 30.72
CA SER A 1000 2.51 -16.56 30.23
C SER A 1000 2.88 -18.00 30.58
N LYS A 1001 1.90 -18.90 30.57
CA LYS A 1001 2.13 -20.33 30.84
C LYS A 1001 3.17 -20.96 29.89
N SER A 1002 3.22 -20.47 28.65
CA SER A 1002 4.06 -21.00 27.57
C SER A 1002 5.49 -20.49 27.60
N ARG A 1003 5.82 -19.51 28.45
CA ARG A 1003 7.17 -18.94 28.52
C ARG A 1003 7.81 -19.26 29.86
N GLU A 1004 9.03 -19.78 29.82
CA GLU A 1004 9.82 -19.95 31.04
C GLU A 1004 10.19 -18.58 31.62
N PRO A 1005 9.92 -18.31 32.91
CA PRO A 1005 10.28 -17.05 33.51
C PRO A 1005 11.79 -16.86 33.52
N LYS A 1006 12.26 -15.72 33.02
CA LYS A 1006 13.65 -15.31 33.21
C LYS A 1006 13.82 -14.91 34.68
N PRO A 1007 14.73 -15.54 35.44
CA PRO A 1007 14.94 -15.17 36.82
C PRO A 1007 15.64 -13.80 36.87
N LEU A 1008 15.02 -12.83 37.53
CA LEU A 1008 15.70 -11.60 37.93
C LEU A 1008 16.50 -11.91 39.19
N LYS A 1009 17.81 -11.62 39.16
CA LYS A 1009 18.70 -11.78 40.30
C LYS A 1009 18.96 -10.42 40.91
N THR A 1010 19.00 -10.35 42.23
CA THR A 1010 19.46 -9.17 42.95
C THR A 1010 20.32 -9.55 44.14
N HIS A 1011 21.26 -8.67 44.48
CA HIS A 1011 22.06 -8.76 45.70
C HIS A 1011 21.58 -7.80 46.80
N ALA A 1012 20.55 -6.99 46.52
CA ALA A 1012 20.04 -5.96 47.41
C ALA A 1012 18.96 -6.50 48.36
N GLU A 1013 19.19 -6.39 49.68
CA GLU A 1013 18.24 -6.86 50.71
C GLU A 1013 16.92 -6.07 50.72
N HIS A 1014 16.90 -4.84 50.22
CA HIS A 1014 15.71 -3.98 50.16
C HIS A 1014 14.79 -4.26 48.97
N LEU A 1015 15.15 -5.20 48.09
CA LEU A 1015 14.36 -5.60 46.92
C LEU A 1015 13.93 -7.06 47.00
N ASN A 1016 12.65 -7.31 46.76
CA ASN A 1016 12.09 -8.65 46.68
C ASN A 1016 11.62 -8.93 45.25
N LEU A 1017 12.48 -9.57 44.45
CA LEU A 1017 12.22 -9.87 43.05
C LEU A 1017 11.65 -11.28 42.89
N LYS A 1018 10.52 -11.41 42.19
CA LYS A 1018 9.90 -12.70 41.89
C LYS A 1018 9.49 -12.79 40.42
N SER A 1019 9.97 -13.82 39.73
CA SER A 1019 9.50 -14.18 38.39
C SER A 1019 8.57 -15.39 38.49
N GLN A 1020 7.35 -15.29 37.95
CA GLN A 1020 6.33 -16.35 38.06
C GLN A 1020 5.57 -16.55 36.76
N LYS A 1021 5.09 -17.78 36.51
CA LYS A 1021 4.13 -18.08 35.44
C LYS A 1021 2.70 -17.78 35.90
N GLN A 1022 1.85 -17.40 34.96
CA GLN A 1022 0.42 -17.23 35.18
C GLN A 1022 -0.25 -18.59 35.43
N ASN A 1023 -0.50 -18.96 36.69
CA ASN A 1023 -1.19 -20.21 37.02
C ASN A 1023 -2.68 -20.19 36.60
N GLU A 1024 -3.19 -21.33 36.17
CA GLU A 1024 -4.59 -21.55 35.84
C GLU A 1024 -5.42 -21.55 37.14
N ARG A 1025 -6.38 -20.62 37.28
CA ARG A 1025 -7.37 -20.52 38.36
C ARG A 1025 -6.83 -20.74 39.79
N SER A 1026 -6.50 -19.65 40.47
CA SER A 1026 -6.83 -19.57 41.90
C SER A 1026 -8.34 -19.43 42.02
N SER A 1027 -9.04 -20.55 42.19
CA SER A 1027 -10.37 -20.54 42.82
C SER A 1027 -10.26 -19.73 44.12
N PRO A 1028 -11.18 -18.78 44.42
CA PRO A 1028 -11.18 -18.16 45.73
C PRO A 1028 -11.44 -19.28 46.74
N LYS A 1029 -10.43 -19.65 47.53
CA LYS A 1029 -10.67 -20.47 48.71
C LYS A 1029 -11.49 -19.62 49.65
N SER A 1030 -12.76 -19.98 49.82
CA SER A 1030 -13.52 -19.72 51.03
C SER A 1030 -12.76 -20.33 52.20
N GLY A 1031 -12.40 -19.49 53.18
CA GLY A 1031 -11.63 -19.85 54.37
C GLY A 1031 -10.81 -18.67 54.84
#